data_AF-A0A1F1IAD4-F1
#
_entry.id   AF-A0A1F1IAD4-F1
#
_cell.length_a   1.000
_cell.length_b   1.000
_cell.length_c   1.000
_cell.angle_alpha   90.00
_cell.angle_beta   90.00
_cell.angle_gamma   90.00
#
_symmetry.space_group_name_H-M   'P 1'
#
loop_
_entity.id
_entity.type
_entity.pdbx_description
1 polymer ?
#
loop_
_entity_poly.entity_id
_entity_poly.type
_entity_poly.pdbx_seq_one_letter_code
_entity_poly.pdbx_strand_id
1 'polypeptide(L)'
;MASQHDETTTLGQVSEDATQGGCPVAHGASLPHPASGDANQQWWKNRLNLKILAKEQPVINPHDPDFDYPAAFETLDLAEVKKDIAEVLTTSKDWWPADFGNYGPFMIRMAWHAAGTYRSQDGRGGGGTGQQRFAPLNSWPDNVSLDKARRLLWPVKKKYGQNLSWADLMILTGNVAHEIMGMPTYGFSGGRIDAYEPEDDVYWGPETEWTNGGAERYRGDRELDNPLAAVEMGLIYVNPEGPEGEPDPVKSARDIRETFKRMGMNDEETVALIGGGHTFGKTHGAGTVPEHVGPEPEGAPMEQMGLGWKSSYKSGKGIDTIGSGLEVTWTYHPTRWDNEFFHILYAYEWELFQSPAGANQWRPVNGGGSDMVPEADGSGRREPRMLTSDLALRFDPEYDKIARRFKDDFEAFHDAYSRAWFKLTHRDMGPISRHYGPEVPTEELVWMDPIPAPASVPGDAEVKAVKDAVAAAGLSVPAVVKTVWAAASTYRGSDFRGGANGGRIRLEPQRSWEVNEPAVTGPVIEALEKIAAEQGVSFADTLVLAGNWAIEKAAADGGVPVQVPFTPGRGDSSQEQTDVESFGYLEPKVDGFRNYDPRSNKEFPAEFALVDRANLLGLSAPEMTVLVAGLRVLGANYGDSKDGVWTENVGVLSNDFLQAVTDIDTQWEKVSEGHYKGVTADGKELFGTRNDLVFGSNSELRTVSEVYAADDAKEKFVKDFVKAWTKIMDADRYDVQRKNRK
;
A
#
# COMPACT_ATOMS: atom_id res chain seq x y z
N MET A 1 19.56 47.81 35.68
CA MET A 1 18.84 47.74 34.40
C MET A 1 19.89 47.67 33.31
N ALA A 2 20.25 46.47 32.87
CA ALA A 2 21.13 46.27 31.72
C ALA A 2 20.23 45.90 30.55
N SER A 3 20.16 46.77 29.55
CA SER A 3 19.51 46.51 28.27
C SER A 3 20.32 45.44 27.54
N GLN A 4 19.74 44.26 27.34
CA GLN A 4 20.21 43.35 26.30
C GLN A 4 19.97 44.06 24.96
N HIS A 5 21.05 44.29 24.23
CA HIS A 5 20.99 44.73 22.85
C HIS A 5 20.43 43.58 22.01
N ASP A 6 19.27 43.79 21.40
CA ASP A 6 18.82 43.01 20.24
C ASP A 6 19.80 43.29 19.10
N GLU A 7 20.78 42.39 18.91
CA GLU A 7 21.51 42.31 17.65
C GLU A 7 20.58 41.67 16.62
N THR A 8 19.84 42.48 15.88
CA THR A 8 19.16 42.02 14.66
C THR A 8 20.24 41.64 13.64
N THR A 9 20.62 40.36 13.62
CA THR A 9 21.66 39.87 12.70
C THR A 9 21.18 40.02 11.25
N THR A 10 22.05 40.49 10.36
CA THR A 10 21.80 40.56 8.91
C THR A 10 21.56 39.20 8.26
N LEU A 11 21.81 38.10 8.98
CA LEU A 11 21.51 36.72 8.58
C LEU A 11 20.01 36.40 8.52
N GLY A 12 19.15 37.19 9.19
CA GLY A 12 17.70 37.06 9.04
C GLY A 12 17.23 37.23 7.59
N GLN A 13 17.97 38.03 6.80
CA GLN A 13 17.74 38.23 5.37
C GLN A 13 18.31 37.10 4.49
N VAL A 14 19.22 36.26 5.01
CA VAL A 14 19.80 35.14 4.25
C VAL A 14 18.94 33.87 4.39
N SER A 15 18.12 33.81 5.45
CA SER A 15 17.03 32.84 5.58
C SER A 15 15.84 33.18 4.68
N GLU A 16 15.89 34.34 4.03
CA GLU A 16 14.99 34.83 2.98
C GLU A 16 15.75 34.87 1.66
N ASP A 17 15.95 33.77 0.90
CA ASP A 17 16.36 33.99 -0.50
C ASP A 17 16.02 32.90 -1.52
N ALA A 18 15.68 33.41 -2.70
CA ALA A 18 15.71 32.77 -4.02
C ALA A 18 14.54 31.87 -4.48
N THR A 19 13.29 32.34 -4.40
CA THR A 19 12.34 32.49 -5.54
C THR A 19 11.02 33.10 -5.06
N GLN A 20 10.67 34.27 -5.60
CA GLN A 20 9.44 35.07 -5.35
C GLN A 20 9.18 35.49 -3.89
N GLY A 21 9.45 36.78 -3.63
CA GLY A 21 9.20 37.53 -2.40
C GLY A 21 8.05 37.05 -1.51
N GLY A 22 8.44 36.50 -0.36
CA GLY A 22 7.61 36.30 0.82
C GLY A 22 8.53 35.98 2.01
N CYS A 23 8.44 36.77 3.08
CA CYS A 23 9.09 36.48 4.36
C CYS A 23 8.73 35.04 4.80
N PRO A 24 9.67 34.19 5.28
CA PRO A 24 9.39 32.83 5.75
C PRO A 24 8.55 32.82 7.04
N VAL A 25 8.42 33.98 7.69
CA VAL A 25 7.41 34.18 8.73
C VAL A 25 6.07 34.35 8.03
N ALA A 26 5.24 33.30 8.05
CA ALA A 26 3.88 33.35 7.56
C ALA A 26 3.13 34.56 8.14
N HIS A 27 2.95 35.62 7.35
CA HIS A 27 2.12 36.75 7.72
C HIS A 27 0.65 36.31 7.74
N GLY A 28 0.20 35.75 8.87
CA GLY A 28 -1.21 35.45 9.14
C GLY A 28 -1.48 34.23 10.03
N ALA A 29 -0.58 33.25 10.10
CA ALA A 29 -0.74 32.07 10.96
C ALA A 29 0.48 31.94 11.87
N SER A 30 0.25 31.93 13.19
CA SER A 30 1.29 31.50 14.13
C SER A 30 1.74 30.09 13.77
N LEU A 31 3.05 29.81 13.87
CA LEU A 31 3.55 28.45 13.81
C LEU A 31 2.71 27.54 14.72
N PRO A 32 2.45 26.29 14.33
CA PRO A 32 1.66 25.39 15.12
C PRO A 32 2.39 25.15 16.45
N HIS A 33 1.61 25.10 17.53
CA HIS A 33 2.10 24.53 18.76
C HIS A 33 2.50 23.06 18.48
N PRO A 34 3.53 22.46 19.12
CA PRO A 34 3.94 21.08 18.81
C PRO A 34 2.83 20.03 18.93
N ALA A 35 1.79 20.32 19.73
CA ALA A 35 0.59 19.48 19.87
C ALA A 35 -0.45 19.67 18.74
N SER A 36 -0.23 20.59 17.80
CA SER A 36 -1.13 20.93 16.69
C SER A 36 -0.44 20.90 15.32
N GLY A 37 0.77 20.35 15.22
CA GLY A 37 1.48 20.18 13.94
C GLY A 37 3.01 20.25 14.05
N ASP A 38 3.69 19.95 12.95
CA ASP A 38 5.15 20.01 12.84
C ASP A 38 5.60 21.41 12.38
N ALA A 39 6.07 22.24 13.31
CA ALA A 39 6.55 23.59 13.01
C ALA A 39 7.76 23.58 12.05
N ASN A 40 8.62 22.56 12.08
CA ASN A 40 9.79 22.49 11.19
C ASN A 40 9.38 22.28 9.73
N GLN A 41 8.25 21.62 9.48
CA GLN A 41 7.71 21.48 8.13
C GLN A 41 7.25 22.83 7.56
N GLN A 42 6.85 23.78 8.41
CA GLN A 42 6.47 25.13 7.96
C GLN A 42 7.70 25.99 7.64
N TRP A 43 8.76 25.87 8.44
CA TRP A 43 10.04 26.53 8.17
C TRP A 43 10.71 25.99 6.90
N TRP A 44 10.70 24.68 6.71
CA TRP A 44 11.37 24.00 5.60
C TRP A 44 10.41 23.04 4.92
N LYS A 45 9.55 23.56 4.05
CA LYS A 45 8.52 22.79 3.34
C LYS A 45 9.05 21.58 2.56
N ASN A 46 10.29 21.65 2.09
CA ASN A 46 10.95 20.59 1.32
C ASN A 46 11.98 19.82 2.18
N ARG A 47 11.84 19.80 3.51
CA ARG A 47 12.69 18.94 4.34
C ARG A 47 12.30 17.47 4.16
N LEU A 48 13.29 16.58 4.30
CA LEU A 48 13.07 15.14 4.29
C LEU A 48 12.28 14.71 5.53
N ASN A 49 11.24 13.88 5.35
CA ASN A 49 10.44 13.34 6.43
C ASN A 49 10.94 11.94 6.83
N LEU A 50 11.82 11.86 7.84
CA LEU A 50 12.31 10.56 8.33
C LEU A 50 11.33 9.85 9.28
N LYS A 51 10.23 10.51 9.69
CA LYS A 51 9.24 9.90 10.61
C LYS A 51 8.58 8.68 9.99
N ILE A 52 8.46 8.61 8.66
CA ILE A 52 7.91 7.43 7.98
C ILE A 52 8.79 6.17 8.10
N LEU A 53 10.04 6.31 8.55
CA LEU A 53 10.93 5.17 8.87
C LEU A 53 10.82 4.74 10.35
N ALA A 54 9.97 5.40 11.12
CA ALA A 54 9.73 5.15 12.53
C ALA A 54 8.22 5.05 12.84
N LYS A 55 7.44 4.48 11.93
CA LYS A 55 6.03 4.14 12.17
C LYS A 55 5.88 2.89 13.04
N GLU A 56 4.68 2.65 13.54
CA GLU A 56 4.28 1.45 14.31
C GLU A 56 5.18 1.18 15.52
N GLN A 57 5.63 2.24 16.18
CA GLN A 57 6.54 2.10 17.32
C GLN A 57 5.89 1.33 18.47
N PRO A 58 6.63 0.49 19.20
CA PRO A 58 6.08 -0.22 20.36
C PRO A 58 5.43 0.70 21.40
N VAL A 59 5.87 1.96 21.51
CA VAL A 59 5.35 2.94 22.47
C VAL A 59 3.91 3.41 22.16
N ILE A 60 3.46 3.30 20.91
CA ILE A 60 2.08 3.66 20.52
C ILE A 60 1.12 2.46 20.53
N ASN A 61 1.66 1.25 20.58
CA ASN A 61 0.86 0.02 20.62
C ASN A 61 0.43 -0.27 22.08
N PRO A 62 -0.88 -0.36 22.38
CA PRO A 62 -1.37 -0.61 23.72
C PRO A 62 -1.33 -2.08 24.16
N HIS A 63 -0.95 -3.02 23.28
CA HIS A 63 -0.80 -4.42 23.63
C HIS A 63 0.50 -4.71 24.38
N ASP A 64 0.53 -5.85 25.07
CA ASP A 64 1.76 -6.36 25.67
C ASP A 64 2.82 -6.60 24.58
N PRO A 65 4.12 -6.35 24.85
CA PRO A 65 5.19 -6.46 23.83
C PRO A 65 5.31 -7.82 23.14
N ASP A 66 4.83 -8.90 23.76
CA ASP A 66 4.86 -10.28 23.26
C ASP A 66 3.51 -10.75 22.69
N PHE A 67 2.52 -9.85 22.55
CA PHE A 67 1.22 -10.18 21.96
C PHE A 67 1.34 -10.60 20.49
N ASP A 68 0.88 -11.82 20.18
CA ASP A 68 0.85 -12.38 18.83
C ASP A 68 -0.60 -12.44 18.31
N TYR A 69 -0.98 -11.48 17.47
CA TYR A 69 -2.34 -11.38 16.95
C TYR A 69 -2.77 -12.61 16.13
N PRO A 70 -1.99 -13.12 15.15
CA PRO A 70 -2.32 -14.38 14.48
C PRO A 70 -2.65 -15.55 15.42
N ALA A 71 -1.87 -15.73 16.49
CA ALA A 71 -2.16 -16.77 17.49
C ALA A 71 -3.46 -16.48 18.25
N ALA A 72 -3.71 -15.22 18.62
CA ALA A 72 -4.94 -14.81 19.29
C ALA A 72 -6.19 -15.01 18.39
N PHE A 73 -6.09 -14.69 17.10
CA PHE A 73 -7.15 -14.89 16.12
C PHE A 73 -7.51 -16.37 15.94
N GLU A 74 -6.52 -17.27 15.89
CA GLU A 74 -6.76 -18.72 15.78
C GLU A 74 -7.51 -19.32 16.98
N THR A 75 -7.60 -18.61 18.11
CA THR A 75 -8.41 -19.05 19.27
C THR A 75 -9.91 -18.72 19.15
N LEU A 76 -10.32 -17.91 18.18
CA LEU A 76 -11.72 -17.52 18.00
C LEU A 76 -12.58 -18.70 17.51
N ASP A 77 -13.78 -18.83 18.07
CA ASP A 77 -14.87 -19.54 17.40
C ASP A 77 -15.41 -18.63 16.28
N LEU A 78 -14.88 -18.80 15.07
CA LEU A 78 -15.25 -17.95 13.93
C LEU A 78 -16.74 -18.09 13.59
N ALA A 79 -17.36 -19.26 13.82
CA ALA A 79 -18.79 -19.44 13.57
C ALA A 79 -19.63 -18.62 14.58
N GLU A 80 -19.22 -18.56 15.85
CA GLU A 80 -19.85 -17.69 16.85
C GLU A 80 -19.67 -16.20 16.50
N VAL A 81 -18.49 -15.79 16.07
CA VAL A 81 -18.22 -14.40 15.62
C VAL A 81 -19.14 -14.02 14.47
N LYS A 82 -19.23 -14.86 13.42
CA LYS A 82 -20.10 -14.63 12.26
C LYS A 82 -21.57 -14.56 12.66
N LYS A 83 -22.01 -15.37 13.62
CA LYS A 83 -23.37 -15.31 14.16
C LYS A 83 -23.67 -13.99 14.87
N ASP A 84 -22.78 -13.50 15.71
CA ASP A 84 -22.98 -12.22 16.40
C ASP A 84 -22.96 -11.03 15.42
N ILE A 85 -22.12 -11.10 14.38
CA ILE A 85 -22.15 -10.13 13.30
C ILE A 85 -23.53 -10.15 12.64
N ALA A 86 -24.03 -11.31 12.23
CA ALA A 86 -25.35 -11.44 11.61
C ALA A 86 -26.50 -10.88 12.48
N GLU A 87 -26.42 -11.05 13.80
CA GLU A 87 -27.36 -10.44 14.74
C GLU A 87 -27.29 -8.90 14.69
N VAL A 88 -26.08 -8.31 14.68
CA VAL A 88 -25.92 -6.86 14.51
C VAL A 88 -26.52 -6.40 13.19
N LEU A 89 -26.29 -7.12 12.09
CA LEU A 89 -26.76 -6.73 10.76
C LEU A 89 -28.29 -6.70 10.66
N THR A 90 -28.98 -7.50 11.46
CA THR A 90 -30.45 -7.62 11.44
C THR A 90 -31.13 -6.93 12.64
N THR A 91 -30.35 -6.28 13.52
CA THR A 91 -30.87 -5.55 14.68
C THR A 91 -30.71 -4.04 14.51
N SER A 92 -31.72 -3.41 13.91
CA SER A 92 -31.72 -1.97 13.66
C SER A 92 -31.60 -1.12 14.94
N LYS A 93 -30.94 0.04 14.83
CA LYS A 93 -30.74 1.01 15.89
C LYS A 93 -31.46 2.32 15.56
N ASP A 94 -32.16 2.88 16.53
CA ASP A 94 -32.89 4.14 16.35
C ASP A 94 -32.01 5.31 15.90
N TRP A 95 -30.74 5.36 16.31
CA TRP A 95 -29.82 6.43 15.93
C TRP A 95 -29.30 6.32 14.49
N TRP A 96 -29.43 5.15 13.87
CA TRP A 96 -29.11 4.92 12.46
C TRP A 96 -29.92 3.75 11.91
N PRO A 97 -31.20 3.94 11.55
CA PRO A 97 -32.08 2.85 11.13
C PRO A 97 -31.51 2.06 9.94
N ALA A 98 -31.81 0.76 9.87
CA ALA A 98 -31.32 -0.12 8.84
C ALA A 98 -32.25 -0.06 7.62
N ASP A 99 -31.70 0.26 6.45
CA ASP A 99 -32.46 0.16 5.21
C ASP A 99 -32.91 -1.29 5.01
N PHE A 100 -34.17 -1.45 4.62
CA PHE A 100 -34.80 -2.76 4.40
C PHE A 100 -34.74 -3.69 5.62
N GLY A 101 -34.52 -3.13 6.82
CA GLY A 101 -34.31 -3.90 8.05
C GLY A 101 -32.98 -4.67 8.10
N ASN A 102 -32.01 -4.37 7.24
CA ASN A 102 -30.75 -5.11 7.14
C ASN A 102 -29.56 -4.19 6.83
N TYR A 103 -28.55 -4.14 7.70
CA TYR A 103 -27.32 -3.39 7.46
C TYR A 103 -26.34 -4.08 6.49
N GLY A 104 -26.64 -5.29 6.00
CA GLY A 104 -25.79 -6.06 5.11
C GLY A 104 -25.20 -5.25 3.95
N PRO A 105 -26.01 -4.60 3.10
CA PRO A 105 -25.48 -3.80 2.00
C PRO A 105 -24.56 -2.65 2.44
N PHE A 106 -24.88 -2.04 3.59
CA PHE A 106 -24.05 -0.97 4.17
C PHE A 106 -22.68 -1.49 4.63
N MET A 107 -22.62 -2.73 5.12
CA MET A 107 -21.36 -3.36 5.52
C MET A 107 -20.56 -3.92 4.34
N ILE A 108 -21.21 -4.34 3.25
CA ILE A 108 -20.54 -4.65 1.99
C ILE A 108 -19.81 -3.40 1.49
N ARG A 109 -20.48 -2.25 1.47
CA ARG A 109 -19.85 -0.96 1.15
C ARG A 109 -18.68 -0.66 2.09
N MET A 110 -18.83 -0.84 3.40
CA MET A 110 -17.74 -0.60 4.35
C MET A 110 -16.49 -1.44 4.03
N ALA A 111 -16.67 -2.74 3.79
CA ALA A 111 -15.57 -3.65 3.46
C ALA A 111 -14.97 -3.35 2.07
N TRP A 112 -15.81 -3.04 1.07
CA TRP A 112 -15.40 -2.56 -0.25
C TRP A 112 -14.50 -1.32 -0.13
N HIS A 113 -14.94 -0.30 0.60
CA HIS A 113 -14.18 0.94 0.79
C HIS A 113 -12.91 0.75 1.63
N ALA A 114 -12.91 -0.21 2.56
CA ALA A 114 -11.72 -0.52 3.35
C ALA A 114 -10.63 -1.08 2.44
N ALA A 115 -10.97 -2.13 1.67
CA ALA A 115 -10.04 -2.75 0.72
C ALA A 115 -9.75 -1.87 -0.52
N GLY A 116 -10.70 -1.02 -0.90
CA GLY A 116 -10.74 -0.28 -2.16
C GLY A 116 -9.73 0.86 -2.28
N THR A 117 -8.95 1.17 -1.25
CA THR A 117 -7.92 2.23 -1.35
C THR A 117 -6.58 1.72 -1.88
N TYR A 118 -6.41 0.40 -2.01
CA TYR A 118 -5.18 -0.26 -2.45
C TYR A 118 -4.75 0.17 -3.86
N ARG A 119 -3.45 0.37 -4.09
CA ARG A 119 -2.86 0.56 -5.43
C ARG A 119 -1.71 -0.40 -5.68
N SER A 120 -1.72 -1.05 -6.84
CA SER A 120 -0.68 -2.01 -7.22
C SER A 120 0.71 -1.38 -7.37
N GLN A 121 0.79 -0.09 -7.71
CA GLN A 121 2.07 0.57 -8.01
C GLN A 121 3.02 0.65 -6.80
N ASP A 122 2.51 0.90 -5.60
CA ASP A 122 3.28 0.96 -4.35
C ASP A 122 2.78 -0.02 -3.28
N GLY A 123 1.67 -0.72 -3.53
CA GLY A 123 1.06 -1.67 -2.61
C GLY A 123 0.38 -1.02 -1.40
N ARG A 124 0.31 0.33 -1.35
CA ARG A 124 -0.27 1.08 -0.22
C ARG A 124 -1.78 1.16 -0.32
N GLY A 125 -2.41 1.52 0.80
CA GLY A 125 -3.86 1.42 0.98
C GLY A 125 -4.29 -0.03 1.18
N GLY A 126 -5.60 -0.26 1.16
CA GLY A 126 -6.18 -1.58 1.39
C GLY A 126 -6.76 -1.76 2.79
N GLY A 127 -7.21 -2.99 3.06
CA GLY A 127 -7.89 -3.38 4.30
C GLY A 127 -6.95 -3.93 5.37
N GLY A 128 -5.66 -4.11 5.07
CA GLY A 128 -4.69 -4.92 5.82
C GLY A 128 -4.34 -4.42 7.23
N THR A 129 -4.51 -3.13 7.49
CA THR A 129 -4.16 -2.48 8.78
C THR A 129 -5.35 -1.78 9.44
N GLY A 130 -6.50 -1.79 8.75
CA GLY A 130 -7.72 -1.16 9.22
C GLY A 130 -7.72 0.37 9.15
N GLN A 131 -6.93 1.02 8.27
CA GLN A 131 -6.80 2.48 8.24
C GLN A 131 -8.08 3.30 8.02
N GLN A 132 -9.18 2.69 7.55
CA GLN A 132 -10.47 3.38 7.39
C GLN A 132 -11.01 4.03 8.70
N ARG A 133 -10.47 3.65 9.86
CA ARG A 133 -10.82 4.21 11.18
C ARG A 133 -9.97 5.43 11.57
N PHE A 134 -8.94 5.79 10.81
CA PHE A 134 -8.08 6.95 11.03
C PHE A 134 -8.16 7.97 9.89
N ALA A 135 -7.67 9.19 10.14
CA ALA A 135 -7.48 10.19 9.11
C ALA A 135 -6.44 9.72 8.07
N PRO A 136 -6.54 10.16 6.79
CA PRO A 136 -7.63 10.96 6.24
C PRO A 136 -8.85 10.10 5.86
N LEU A 137 -8.71 8.77 5.78
CA LEU A 137 -9.72 7.86 5.22
C LEU A 137 -11.04 7.88 5.99
N ASN A 138 -11.01 8.04 7.32
CA ASN A 138 -12.23 8.12 8.14
C ASN A 138 -13.14 9.30 7.77
N SER A 139 -12.62 10.27 7.01
CA SER A 139 -13.24 11.56 6.71
C SER A 139 -13.27 11.89 5.21
N TRP A 140 -12.80 10.99 4.35
CA TRP A 140 -12.99 11.12 2.90
C TRP A 140 -14.48 11.24 2.54
N PRO A 141 -14.85 12.11 1.58
CA PRO A 141 -16.24 12.24 1.11
C PRO A 141 -16.85 10.90 0.71
N ASP A 142 -16.10 10.05 0.01
CA ASP A 142 -16.61 8.76 -0.45
C ASP A 142 -16.77 7.75 0.71
N ASN A 143 -16.18 8.01 1.87
CA ASN A 143 -16.38 7.24 3.10
C ASN A 143 -17.51 7.79 3.99
N VAL A 144 -18.31 8.73 3.46
CA VAL A 144 -19.48 9.29 4.15
C VAL A 144 -20.33 8.20 4.80
N SER A 145 -20.70 8.45 6.06
CA SER A 145 -21.48 7.56 6.93
C SER A 145 -20.80 6.26 7.36
N LEU A 146 -19.62 5.86 6.84
CA LEU A 146 -18.96 4.62 7.27
C LEU A 146 -18.45 4.69 8.73
N ASP A 147 -18.36 5.89 9.31
CA ASP A 147 -18.23 6.10 10.75
C ASP A 147 -19.36 5.41 11.55
N LYS A 148 -20.60 5.40 11.03
CA LYS A 148 -21.75 4.71 11.64
C LYS A 148 -21.64 3.20 11.43
N ALA A 149 -21.19 2.74 10.26
CA ALA A 149 -20.98 1.31 9.97
C ALA A 149 -20.00 0.70 10.99
N ARG A 150 -18.83 1.33 11.16
CA ARG A 150 -17.84 0.89 12.16
C ARG A 150 -18.39 0.97 13.59
N ARG A 151 -19.17 2.01 13.93
CA ARG A 151 -19.80 2.16 15.25
C ARG A 151 -20.78 1.03 15.57
N LEU A 152 -21.56 0.56 14.59
CA LEU A 152 -22.51 -0.54 14.76
C LEU A 152 -21.82 -1.85 15.14
N LEU A 153 -20.56 -2.05 14.72
CA LEU A 153 -19.77 -3.25 14.99
C LEU A 153 -19.01 -3.24 16.33
N TRP A 154 -19.02 -2.12 17.05
CA TRP A 154 -18.38 -2.02 18.37
C TRP A 154 -18.81 -3.13 19.35
N PRO A 155 -20.09 -3.53 19.46
CA PRO A 155 -20.48 -4.63 20.35
C PRO A 155 -19.76 -5.96 20.04
N VAL A 156 -19.51 -6.27 18.76
CA VAL A 156 -18.76 -7.46 18.34
C VAL A 156 -17.30 -7.30 18.73
N LYS A 157 -16.64 -6.19 18.35
CA LYS A 157 -15.25 -5.91 18.75
C LYS A 157 -15.07 -5.97 20.27
N LYS A 158 -16.02 -5.43 21.02
CA LYS A 158 -16.02 -5.41 22.48
C LYS A 158 -16.11 -6.83 23.06
N LYS A 159 -16.88 -7.73 22.44
CA LYS A 159 -17.02 -9.13 22.90
C LYS A 159 -15.74 -9.92 22.67
N TYR A 160 -15.10 -9.76 21.51
CA TYR A 160 -13.93 -10.56 21.11
C TYR A 160 -12.57 -9.93 21.43
N GLY A 161 -12.55 -8.65 21.82
CA GLY A 161 -11.37 -7.98 22.37
C GLY A 161 -10.18 -8.02 21.43
N GLN A 162 -9.00 -8.34 21.97
CA GLN A 162 -7.74 -8.40 21.23
C GLN A 162 -7.65 -9.56 20.22
N ASN A 163 -8.48 -10.59 20.37
CA ASN A 163 -8.44 -11.77 19.50
C ASN A 163 -9.04 -11.47 18.11
N LEU A 164 -9.78 -10.37 17.97
CA LEU A 164 -10.35 -9.93 16.70
C LEU A 164 -9.93 -8.47 16.43
N SER A 165 -9.09 -8.23 15.43
CA SER A 165 -8.71 -6.88 15.01
C SER A 165 -9.89 -6.17 14.34
N TRP A 166 -9.87 -4.84 14.32
CA TRP A 166 -10.80 -4.06 13.51
C TRP A 166 -10.58 -4.31 12.01
N ALA A 167 -9.33 -4.46 11.58
CA ALA A 167 -9.00 -4.78 10.19
C ALA A 167 -9.70 -6.07 9.72
N ASP A 168 -9.59 -7.16 10.48
CA ASP A 168 -10.30 -8.41 10.16
C ASP A 168 -11.82 -8.27 10.34
N LEU A 169 -12.30 -7.59 11.40
CA LEU A 169 -13.74 -7.43 11.63
C LEU A 169 -14.44 -6.67 10.50
N MET A 170 -13.84 -5.60 9.96
CA MET A 170 -14.44 -4.84 8.87
C MET A 170 -14.64 -5.70 7.61
N ILE A 171 -13.62 -6.48 7.24
CA ILE A 171 -13.68 -7.36 6.08
C ILE A 171 -14.59 -8.56 6.32
N LEU A 172 -14.47 -9.23 7.46
CA LEU A 172 -15.33 -10.37 7.85
C LEU A 172 -16.80 -9.97 7.83
N THR A 173 -17.14 -8.76 8.28
CA THR A 173 -18.51 -8.27 8.28
C THR A 173 -19.06 -8.16 6.85
N GLY A 174 -18.26 -7.73 5.88
CA GLY A 174 -18.64 -7.74 4.47
C GLY A 174 -18.92 -9.16 3.97
N ASN A 175 -18.10 -10.15 4.33
CA ASN A 175 -18.36 -11.56 4.00
C ASN A 175 -19.65 -12.09 4.64
N VAL A 176 -19.86 -11.84 5.93
CA VAL A 176 -21.08 -12.26 6.64
C VAL A 176 -22.32 -11.62 6.03
N ALA A 177 -22.24 -10.35 5.63
CA ALA A 177 -23.33 -9.66 4.95
C ALA A 177 -23.76 -10.38 3.66
N HIS A 178 -22.81 -10.80 2.83
CA HIS A 178 -23.09 -11.61 1.65
C HIS A 178 -23.78 -12.93 1.99
N GLU A 179 -23.25 -13.65 2.98
CA GLU A 179 -23.77 -14.97 3.39
C GLU A 179 -25.23 -14.90 3.88
N ILE A 180 -25.55 -13.93 4.75
CA ILE A 180 -26.91 -13.80 5.30
C ILE A 180 -27.93 -13.32 4.25
N MET A 181 -27.45 -12.71 3.16
CA MET A 181 -28.28 -12.30 2.01
C MET A 181 -28.32 -13.35 0.89
N GLY A 182 -27.75 -14.54 1.15
CA GLY A 182 -27.89 -15.71 0.29
C GLY A 182 -26.75 -15.96 -0.69
N MET A 183 -25.63 -15.23 -0.58
CA MET A 183 -24.45 -15.47 -1.42
C MET A 183 -23.43 -16.36 -0.70
N PRO A 184 -23.10 -17.56 -1.23
CA PRO A 184 -21.92 -18.29 -0.81
C PRO A 184 -20.64 -17.51 -1.16
N THR A 185 -19.79 -17.25 -0.18
CA THR A 185 -18.48 -16.60 -0.41
C THR A 185 -17.43 -17.64 -0.83
N TYR A 186 -16.38 -17.18 -1.52
CA TYR A 186 -15.27 -18.06 -1.93
C TYR A 186 -14.45 -18.56 -0.72
N GLY A 187 -14.40 -17.76 0.35
CA GLY A 187 -13.73 -18.05 1.60
C GLY A 187 -13.40 -16.77 2.37
N PHE A 188 -12.75 -16.93 3.52
CA PHE A 188 -12.28 -15.83 4.34
C PHE A 188 -11.00 -16.23 5.09
N SER A 189 -10.11 -15.27 5.29
CA SER A 189 -8.99 -15.43 6.20
C SER A 189 -8.73 -14.17 7.01
N GLY A 190 -8.43 -14.38 8.30
CA GLY A 190 -7.93 -13.33 9.18
C GLY A 190 -6.40 -13.31 9.22
N GLY A 191 -5.86 -12.45 10.07
CA GLY A 191 -4.42 -12.22 10.23
C GLY A 191 -4.00 -10.77 10.08
N ARG A 192 -4.94 -9.86 9.81
CA ARG A 192 -4.67 -8.41 9.66
C ARG A 192 -4.45 -7.78 11.04
N ILE A 193 -3.30 -7.15 11.23
CA ILE A 193 -2.92 -6.54 12.50
C ILE A 193 -3.43 -5.10 12.50
N ASP A 194 -4.11 -4.67 13.57
CA ASP A 194 -4.59 -3.29 13.69
C ASP A 194 -3.44 -2.29 13.76
N ALA A 195 -3.51 -1.22 12.97
CA ALA A 195 -2.69 -0.04 13.18
C ALA A 195 -3.21 0.80 14.38
N TYR A 196 -2.29 1.57 14.96
CA TYR A 196 -2.54 2.47 16.10
C TYR A 196 -2.29 3.96 15.80
N GLU A 197 -1.90 4.27 14.57
CA GLU A 197 -1.71 5.62 14.04
C GLU A 197 -2.12 5.67 12.55
N PRO A 198 -2.46 6.86 12.01
CA PRO A 198 -2.68 7.01 10.58
C PRO A 198 -1.43 6.73 9.74
N GLU A 199 -1.61 6.24 8.52
CA GLU A 199 -0.52 6.08 7.54
C GLU A 199 -0.17 7.43 6.90
N ASP A 200 0.80 8.13 7.51
CA ASP A 200 1.38 9.38 6.99
C ASP A 200 2.35 9.16 5.80
N ASP A 201 2.52 7.90 5.38
CA ASP A 201 3.40 7.47 4.29
C ASP A 201 2.66 7.16 2.98
N VAL A 202 1.36 7.47 2.89
CA VAL A 202 0.59 7.33 1.64
C VAL A 202 0.38 8.67 0.96
N TYR A 203 0.86 8.76 -0.29
CA TYR A 203 0.59 9.90 -1.16
C TYR A 203 -0.73 9.71 -1.94
N TRP A 204 -1.80 10.33 -1.42
CA TRP A 204 -3.16 10.26 -1.98
C TRP A 204 -3.40 11.17 -3.20
N GLY A 205 -2.51 12.14 -3.44
CA GLY A 205 -2.60 13.09 -4.55
C GLY A 205 -2.08 14.49 -4.18
N PRO A 206 -1.88 15.35 -5.17
CA PRO A 206 -1.37 16.71 -4.98
C PRO A 206 -2.42 17.70 -4.44
N GLU A 207 -3.70 17.36 -4.53
CA GLU A 207 -4.79 18.29 -4.30
C GLU A 207 -4.87 18.75 -2.85
N THR A 208 -5.27 20.02 -2.68
CA THR A 208 -5.49 20.64 -1.36
C THR A 208 -6.97 20.76 -0.99
N GLU A 209 -7.86 20.25 -1.86
CA GLU A 209 -9.32 20.26 -1.69
C GLU A 209 -9.90 18.88 -2.00
N TRP A 210 -11.02 18.53 -1.35
CA TRP A 210 -11.76 17.30 -1.60
C TRP A 210 -12.55 17.38 -2.92
N THR A 211 -12.55 16.31 -3.72
CA THR A 211 -13.43 16.12 -4.90
C THR A 211 -13.55 17.35 -5.80
N ASN A 212 -12.41 17.91 -6.22
CA ASN A 212 -12.32 19.14 -7.01
C ASN A 212 -12.28 18.89 -8.53
N GLY A 213 -12.75 17.73 -9.00
CA GLY A 213 -12.71 17.34 -10.42
C GLY A 213 -11.38 16.77 -10.91
N GLY A 214 -10.33 16.73 -10.08
CA GLY A 214 -9.15 15.89 -10.33
C GLY A 214 -8.19 16.40 -11.41
N ALA A 215 -8.26 17.65 -11.83
CA ALA A 215 -7.40 18.16 -12.91
C ALA A 215 -5.88 18.05 -12.61
N GLU A 216 -5.48 18.16 -11.34
CA GLU A 216 -4.07 18.19 -10.93
C GLU A 216 -3.36 16.84 -11.05
N ARG A 217 -4.10 15.74 -11.11
CA ARG A 217 -3.57 14.37 -11.20
C ARG A 217 -3.58 13.76 -12.59
N TYR A 218 -3.99 14.49 -13.61
CA TYR A 218 -3.97 14.02 -14.99
C TYR A 218 -2.91 14.74 -15.81
N ARG A 219 -2.34 14.03 -16.79
CA ARG A 219 -1.42 14.55 -17.81
C ARG A 219 -1.90 14.14 -19.20
N GLY A 220 -1.48 14.87 -20.22
CA GLY A 220 -1.76 14.54 -21.62
C GLY A 220 -3.24 14.29 -21.91
N ASP A 221 -3.53 13.20 -22.61
CA ASP A 221 -4.89 12.71 -22.86
C ASP A 221 -5.33 11.80 -21.70
N ARG A 222 -5.61 12.40 -20.53
CA ARG A 222 -6.19 11.73 -19.35
C ARG A 222 -5.36 10.55 -18.82
N GLU A 223 -4.04 10.70 -18.81
CA GLU A 223 -3.12 9.79 -18.14
C GLU A 223 -3.08 10.14 -16.64
N LEU A 224 -3.55 9.24 -15.78
CA LEU A 224 -3.56 9.44 -14.33
C LEU A 224 -2.12 9.34 -13.77
N ASP A 225 -1.70 10.28 -12.94
CA ASP A 225 -0.37 10.34 -12.35
C ASP A 225 -0.11 9.09 -11.50
N ASN A 226 1.08 8.50 -11.57
CA ASN A 226 1.48 7.42 -10.67
C ASN A 226 1.84 7.99 -9.28
N PRO A 227 1.55 7.28 -8.17
CA PRO A 227 0.94 5.94 -8.07
C PRO A 227 -0.60 5.93 -7.99
N LEU A 228 -1.24 7.10 -8.22
CA LEU A 228 -2.67 7.33 -8.52
C LEU A 228 -3.55 6.10 -8.83
N ALA A 229 -4.64 5.81 -8.11
CA ALA A 229 -5.67 4.87 -8.61
C ALA A 229 -7.11 5.34 -8.40
N ALA A 230 -7.31 6.63 -8.11
CA ALA A 230 -8.61 7.26 -8.03
C ALA A 230 -8.63 8.52 -8.89
N VAL A 231 -9.79 8.87 -9.45
CA VAL A 231 -9.93 10.01 -10.38
C VAL A 231 -10.00 11.37 -9.68
N GLU A 232 -10.33 11.40 -8.38
CA GLU A 232 -10.40 12.62 -7.59
C GLU A 232 -9.96 12.38 -6.14
N MET A 233 -9.56 13.45 -5.44
CA MET A 233 -9.10 13.36 -4.05
C MET A 233 -10.30 13.06 -3.16
N GLY A 234 -10.20 12.00 -2.35
CA GLY A 234 -11.27 11.59 -1.45
C GLY A 234 -12.30 10.62 -2.05
N LEU A 235 -12.10 10.16 -3.30
CA LEU A 235 -12.83 9.05 -3.90
C LEU A 235 -12.07 7.73 -3.78
N ILE A 236 -12.78 6.60 -3.74
CA ILE A 236 -12.17 5.28 -3.78
C ILE A 236 -11.68 4.97 -5.20
N TYR A 237 -12.54 5.09 -6.22
CA TYR A 237 -12.19 4.79 -7.62
C TYR A 237 -12.55 5.94 -8.57
N VAL A 238 -13.83 6.05 -8.91
CA VAL A 238 -14.36 6.94 -9.95
C VAL A 238 -15.47 7.82 -9.40
N ASN A 239 -15.75 8.93 -10.09
CA ASN A 239 -16.91 9.75 -9.79
C ASN A 239 -18.20 9.03 -10.27
N PRO A 240 -19.18 8.76 -9.38
CA PRO A 240 -20.38 7.98 -9.72
C PRO A 240 -21.33 8.70 -10.71
N GLU A 241 -21.23 10.02 -10.81
CA GLU A 241 -21.97 10.82 -11.79
C GLU A 241 -21.33 10.80 -13.18
N GLY A 242 -20.06 10.35 -13.27
CA GLY A 242 -19.21 10.36 -14.46
C GLY A 242 -18.06 11.37 -14.35
N PRO A 243 -17.10 11.36 -15.29
CA PRO A 243 -15.92 12.23 -15.28
C PRO A 243 -16.26 13.71 -15.04
N GLU A 244 -15.65 14.33 -14.02
CA GLU A 244 -15.93 15.72 -13.62
C GLU A 244 -17.42 16.02 -13.36
N GLY A 245 -18.22 15.00 -13.04
CA GLY A 245 -19.68 15.10 -12.88
C GLY A 245 -20.47 15.09 -14.19
N GLU A 246 -19.82 14.88 -15.35
CA GLU A 246 -20.47 14.75 -16.66
C GLU A 246 -21.08 13.34 -16.79
N PRO A 247 -22.41 13.19 -16.98
CA PRO A 247 -23.07 11.89 -17.06
C PRO A 247 -22.89 11.21 -18.43
N ASP A 248 -21.64 10.89 -18.77
CA ASP A 248 -21.24 10.13 -19.95
C ASP A 248 -20.79 8.71 -19.55
N PRO A 249 -21.61 7.68 -19.81
CA PRO A 249 -21.27 6.30 -19.47
C PRO A 249 -20.01 5.78 -20.18
N VAL A 250 -19.72 6.22 -21.40
CA VAL A 250 -18.57 5.75 -22.18
C VAL A 250 -17.29 6.32 -21.60
N LYS A 251 -17.28 7.61 -21.23
CA LYS A 251 -16.13 8.21 -20.54
C LYS A 251 -15.96 7.62 -19.14
N SER A 252 -17.06 7.35 -18.43
CA SER A 252 -17.01 6.68 -17.13
C SER A 252 -16.36 5.29 -17.22
N ALA A 253 -16.65 4.50 -18.27
CA ALA A 253 -16.01 3.20 -18.48
C ALA A 253 -14.49 3.28 -18.64
N ARG A 254 -13.97 4.33 -19.27
CA ARG A 254 -12.52 4.57 -19.40
C ARG A 254 -11.87 4.72 -18.01
N ASP A 255 -12.47 5.53 -17.15
CA ASP A 255 -11.97 5.78 -15.80
C ASP A 255 -12.12 4.54 -14.91
N ILE A 256 -13.23 3.81 -15.03
CA ILE A 256 -13.45 2.53 -14.32
C ILE A 256 -12.34 1.56 -14.66
N ARG A 257 -12.06 1.36 -15.97
CA ARG A 257 -11.02 0.44 -16.42
C ARG A 257 -9.64 0.80 -15.87
N GLU A 258 -9.26 2.07 -15.98
CA GLU A 258 -7.94 2.54 -15.55
C GLU A 258 -7.76 2.40 -14.03
N THR A 259 -8.74 2.86 -13.25
CA THR A 259 -8.66 2.82 -11.79
C THR A 259 -8.67 1.38 -11.26
N PHE A 260 -9.58 0.53 -11.73
CA PHE A 260 -9.63 -0.88 -11.31
C PHE A 260 -8.37 -1.65 -11.71
N LYS A 261 -7.82 -1.41 -12.92
CA LYS A 261 -6.54 -1.98 -13.34
C LYS A 261 -5.42 -1.63 -12.36
N ARG A 262 -5.32 -0.36 -11.98
CA ARG A 262 -4.32 0.10 -11.00
C ARG A 262 -4.52 -0.46 -9.60
N MET A 263 -5.67 -1.04 -9.32
CA MET A 263 -5.95 -1.79 -8.10
C MET A 263 -5.88 -3.31 -8.30
N GLY A 264 -5.34 -3.77 -9.43
CA GLY A 264 -5.13 -5.18 -9.71
C GLY A 264 -6.39 -5.94 -10.12
N MET A 265 -7.40 -5.27 -10.66
CA MET A 265 -8.61 -5.90 -11.18
C MET A 265 -8.67 -5.80 -12.70
N ASN A 266 -8.92 -6.91 -13.38
CA ASN A 266 -9.15 -6.95 -14.83
C ASN A 266 -10.62 -6.60 -15.19
N ASP A 267 -10.96 -6.59 -16.47
CA ASP A 267 -12.30 -6.23 -16.95
C ASP A 267 -13.41 -7.17 -16.41
N GLU A 268 -13.16 -8.47 -16.32
CA GLU A 268 -14.13 -9.45 -15.80
C GLU A 268 -14.36 -9.28 -14.30
N GLU A 269 -13.27 -9.15 -13.53
CA GLU A 269 -13.30 -8.88 -12.09
C GLU A 269 -14.01 -7.54 -11.80
N THR A 270 -13.77 -6.53 -12.64
CA THR A 270 -14.38 -5.18 -12.50
C THR A 270 -15.89 -5.22 -12.69
N VAL A 271 -16.37 -5.81 -13.80
CA VAL A 271 -17.81 -5.95 -14.07
C VAL A 271 -18.47 -6.82 -13.00
N ALA A 272 -17.81 -7.88 -12.56
CA ALA A 272 -18.31 -8.74 -11.48
C ALA A 272 -18.44 -7.95 -10.17
N LEU A 273 -17.41 -7.20 -9.76
CA LEU A 273 -17.39 -6.43 -8.51
C LEU A 273 -18.47 -5.35 -8.48
N ILE A 274 -18.61 -4.58 -9.56
CA ILE A 274 -19.63 -3.51 -9.64
C ILE A 274 -21.03 -4.12 -9.64
N GLY A 275 -21.30 -5.07 -10.53
CA GLY A 275 -22.62 -5.71 -10.62
C GLY A 275 -23.00 -6.48 -9.34
N GLY A 276 -22.04 -7.17 -8.71
CA GLY A 276 -22.26 -7.90 -7.47
C GLY A 276 -22.45 -6.99 -6.27
N GLY A 277 -21.65 -5.93 -6.14
CA GLY A 277 -21.83 -4.92 -5.10
C GLY A 277 -23.19 -4.22 -5.20
N HIS A 278 -23.54 -3.76 -6.41
CA HIS A 278 -24.80 -3.05 -6.68
C HIS A 278 -26.02 -3.95 -6.84
N THR A 279 -25.87 -5.27 -6.68
CA THR A 279 -27.02 -6.17 -6.43
C THR A 279 -27.68 -5.86 -5.08
N PHE A 280 -26.93 -5.26 -4.15
CA PHE A 280 -27.36 -4.98 -2.79
C PHE A 280 -27.56 -3.47 -2.52
N GLY A 281 -28.56 -3.16 -1.69
CA GLY A 281 -28.70 -1.87 -1.03
C GLY A 281 -29.15 -0.71 -1.93
N LYS A 282 -28.70 0.49 -1.55
CA LYS A 282 -29.06 1.76 -2.17
C LYS A 282 -28.02 2.83 -1.88
N THR A 283 -28.05 3.92 -2.64
CA THR A 283 -27.38 5.20 -2.32
C THR A 283 -28.30 6.13 -1.52
N HIS A 284 -27.78 7.25 -1.00
CA HIS A 284 -28.52 8.17 -0.13
C HIS A 284 -28.32 9.64 -0.52
N GLY A 285 -29.42 10.32 -0.83
CA GLY A 285 -29.46 11.65 -1.43
C GLY A 285 -30.83 12.31 -1.22
N ALA A 286 -31.41 12.15 -0.02
CA ALA A 286 -32.76 12.61 0.30
C ALA A 286 -32.93 14.15 0.28
N GLY A 287 -31.84 14.91 0.34
CA GLY A 287 -31.84 16.38 0.33
C GLY A 287 -30.46 16.95 -0.03
N THR A 288 -30.39 18.27 -0.19
CA THR A 288 -29.19 19.02 -0.59
C THR A 288 -28.06 18.89 0.42
N VAL A 289 -26.83 18.63 -0.06
CA VAL A 289 -25.65 18.39 0.80
C VAL A 289 -25.18 19.66 1.52
N PRO A 290 -24.89 20.79 0.83
CA PRO A 290 -24.21 21.94 1.47
C PRO A 290 -25.03 22.62 2.57
N GLU A 291 -26.36 22.48 2.52
CA GLU A 291 -27.27 23.14 3.46
C GLU A 291 -27.50 22.30 4.73
N HIS A 292 -27.33 20.98 4.64
CA HIS A 292 -27.85 20.06 5.65
C HIS A 292 -26.81 19.16 6.30
N VAL A 293 -25.72 18.84 5.62
CA VAL A 293 -24.71 17.90 6.11
C VAL A 293 -23.60 18.66 6.85
N GLY A 294 -23.43 18.35 8.14
CA GLY A 294 -22.34 18.91 8.96
C GLY A 294 -20.96 18.35 8.62
N PRO A 295 -19.91 18.81 9.32
CA PRO A 295 -18.53 18.41 9.06
C PRO A 295 -18.30 16.89 9.15
N GLU A 296 -17.34 16.40 8.37
CA GLU A 296 -16.74 15.07 8.44
C GLU A 296 -16.12 14.77 9.82
N PRO A 297 -15.83 13.50 10.18
CA PRO A 297 -15.42 13.12 11.53
C PRO A 297 -14.25 13.90 12.14
N GLU A 298 -13.18 14.18 11.39
CA GLU A 298 -12.03 14.98 11.89
C GLU A 298 -12.36 16.47 12.09
N GLY A 299 -13.38 16.98 11.38
CA GLY A 299 -13.90 18.34 11.54
C GLY A 299 -15.10 18.44 12.49
N ALA A 300 -15.59 17.33 13.02
CA ALA A 300 -16.81 17.28 13.83
C ALA A 300 -16.57 17.77 15.28
N PRO A 301 -17.57 18.39 15.92
CA PRO A 301 -17.46 18.82 17.30
C PRO A 301 -17.43 17.60 18.25
N MET A 302 -16.74 17.78 19.39
CA MET A 302 -16.40 16.69 20.31
C MET A 302 -17.60 15.87 20.77
N GLU A 303 -18.77 16.48 20.99
CA GLU A 303 -19.99 15.78 21.42
C GLU A 303 -20.52 14.73 20.42
N GLN A 304 -20.02 14.72 19.18
CA GLN A 304 -20.34 13.66 18.21
C GLN A 304 -19.51 12.38 18.43
N MET A 305 -18.52 12.40 19.33
CA MET A 305 -17.74 11.24 19.75
C MET A 305 -17.15 10.47 18.57
N GLY A 306 -16.49 11.18 17.64
CA GLY A 306 -15.85 10.60 16.45
C GLY A 306 -16.81 10.16 15.34
N LEU A 307 -18.08 10.59 15.39
CA LEU A 307 -18.99 10.56 14.23
C LEU A 307 -18.98 11.93 13.54
N GLY A 308 -19.24 11.95 12.24
CA GLY A 308 -19.35 13.16 11.43
C GLY A 308 -20.61 13.19 10.57
N TRP A 309 -20.65 14.07 9.56
CA TRP A 309 -21.73 14.19 8.57
C TRP A 309 -23.13 14.23 9.18
N LYS A 310 -23.27 14.87 10.34
CA LYS A 310 -24.55 14.98 11.02
C LYS A 310 -25.52 15.78 10.15
N SER A 311 -26.60 15.14 9.72
CA SER A 311 -27.61 15.79 8.88
C SER A 311 -28.65 16.53 9.73
N SER A 312 -28.99 17.74 9.31
CA SER A 312 -30.13 18.52 9.81
C SER A 312 -31.39 18.37 8.96
N TYR A 313 -31.31 17.63 7.84
CA TYR A 313 -32.44 17.42 6.95
C TYR A 313 -33.48 16.49 7.59
N LYS A 314 -34.64 17.05 7.96
CA LYS A 314 -35.74 16.32 8.61
C LYS A 314 -35.23 15.52 9.82
N SER A 315 -35.30 14.18 9.80
CA SER A 315 -34.77 13.34 10.88
C SER A 315 -33.26 13.08 10.79
N GLY A 316 -32.65 13.31 9.63
CA GLY A 316 -31.23 13.13 9.35
C GLY A 316 -30.77 11.66 9.26
N LYS A 317 -31.70 10.70 9.22
CA LYS A 317 -31.44 9.24 9.26
C LYS A 317 -32.54 8.45 8.55
N GLY A 318 -32.31 7.17 8.26
CA GLY A 318 -33.27 6.32 7.54
C GLY A 318 -33.57 6.89 6.15
N ILE A 319 -34.86 7.06 5.80
CA ILE A 319 -35.27 7.61 4.50
C ILE A 319 -34.82 9.07 4.27
N ASP A 320 -34.46 9.80 5.32
CA ASP A 320 -33.96 11.18 5.24
C ASP A 320 -32.42 11.26 5.18
N THR A 321 -31.73 10.13 5.01
CA THR A 321 -30.27 10.07 4.98
C THR A 321 -29.71 10.78 3.73
N ILE A 322 -28.64 11.53 3.93
CA ILE A 322 -27.84 12.14 2.87
C ILE A 322 -26.42 11.57 2.98
N GLY A 323 -25.96 10.94 1.91
CA GLY A 323 -24.63 10.34 1.76
C GLY A 323 -23.94 10.92 0.53
N SER A 324 -23.92 10.17 -0.57
CA SER A 324 -23.31 10.62 -1.84
C SER A 324 -24.12 11.71 -2.56
N GLY A 325 -25.37 11.96 -2.16
CA GLY A 325 -26.28 12.86 -2.88
C GLY A 325 -27.07 12.15 -3.99
N LEU A 326 -26.70 10.91 -4.36
CA LEU A 326 -27.47 10.06 -5.27
C LEU A 326 -28.57 9.33 -4.50
N GLU A 327 -29.71 9.04 -5.14
CA GLU A 327 -30.86 8.36 -4.53
C GLU A 327 -31.34 7.19 -5.42
N VAL A 328 -30.48 6.18 -5.51
CA VAL A 328 -30.58 5.00 -6.39
C VAL A 328 -30.79 3.75 -5.56
N THR A 329 -31.76 2.94 -5.95
CA THR A 329 -31.91 1.56 -5.49
C THR A 329 -31.97 0.69 -6.75
N TRP A 330 -30.98 -0.19 -6.89
CA TRP A 330 -30.71 -0.88 -8.16
C TRP A 330 -31.67 -2.03 -8.44
N THR A 331 -31.95 -2.84 -7.41
CA THR A 331 -32.68 -4.10 -7.52
C THR A 331 -34.06 -4.03 -6.87
N TYR A 332 -34.96 -4.94 -7.27
CA TYR A 332 -36.28 -5.10 -6.65
C TYR A 332 -36.15 -5.77 -5.27
N HIS A 333 -35.05 -6.50 -5.03
CA HIS A 333 -34.75 -7.19 -3.78
C HIS A 333 -33.38 -6.78 -3.23
N PRO A 334 -33.22 -5.58 -2.64
CA PRO A 334 -31.91 -5.01 -2.26
C PRO A 334 -31.13 -5.77 -1.17
N THR A 335 -31.68 -6.85 -0.64
CA THR A 335 -31.08 -7.67 0.42
C THR A 335 -31.04 -9.16 0.05
N ARG A 336 -31.01 -9.47 -1.25
CA ARG A 336 -30.96 -10.83 -1.80
C ARG A 336 -29.88 -10.93 -2.88
N TRP A 337 -29.11 -12.01 -2.86
CA TRP A 337 -28.17 -12.34 -3.93
C TRP A 337 -28.86 -12.99 -5.14
N ASP A 338 -28.66 -12.41 -6.32
CA ASP A 338 -29.04 -12.90 -7.64
C ASP A 338 -28.32 -12.04 -8.71
N ASN A 339 -28.65 -12.19 -10.00
CA ASN A 339 -28.18 -11.31 -11.08
C ASN A 339 -29.23 -10.27 -11.53
N GLU A 340 -30.16 -9.88 -10.64
CA GLU A 340 -31.27 -8.95 -10.94
C GLU A 340 -30.74 -7.58 -11.38
N PHE A 341 -29.58 -7.14 -10.89
CA PHE A 341 -28.88 -5.93 -11.34
C PHE A 341 -28.70 -5.92 -12.87
N PHE A 342 -28.13 -6.99 -13.45
CA PHE A 342 -27.91 -7.06 -14.90
C PHE A 342 -29.22 -7.20 -15.66
N HIS A 343 -30.19 -7.96 -15.14
CA HIS A 343 -31.51 -8.03 -15.75
C HIS A 343 -32.15 -6.64 -15.86
N ILE A 344 -32.09 -5.84 -14.81
CA ILE A 344 -32.64 -4.48 -14.78
C ILE A 344 -31.87 -3.56 -15.73
N LEU A 345 -30.53 -3.59 -15.71
CA LEU A 345 -29.67 -2.77 -16.58
C LEU A 345 -30.06 -2.87 -18.08
N TYR A 346 -30.46 -4.07 -18.51
CA TYR A 346 -30.87 -4.36 -19.89
C TYR A 346 -32.39 -4.42 -20.13
N ALA A 347 -33.22 -4.40 -19.08
CA ALA A 347 -34.68 -4.45 -19.23
C ALA A 347 -35.28 -3.10 -19.65
N TYR A 348 -34.55 -2.00 -19.44
CA TYR A 348 -35.02 -0.64 -19.65
C TYR A 348 -34.12 0.15 -20.59
N GLU A 349 -34.72 1.13 -21.26
CA GLU A 349 -33.99 2.29 -21.75
C GLU A 349 -33.97 3.36 -20.66
N TRP A 350 -32.87 4.11 -20.59
CA TRP A 350 -32.57 4.98 -19.46
C TRP A 350 -32.60 6.45 -19.86
N GLU A 351 -33.26 7.30 -19.06
CA GLU A 351 -33.21 8.76 -19.17
C GLU A 351 -32.54 9.38 -17.95
N LEU A 352 -31.75 10.43 -18.21
CA LEU A 352 -31.07 11.22 -17.19
C LEU A 352 -32.09 12.05 -16.41
N PHE A 353 -31.95 12.07 -15.08
CA PHE A 353 -32.66 12.99 -14.21
C PHE A 353 -31.81 13.30 -12.96
N GLN A 354 -32.28 14.23 -12.14
CA GLN A 354 -31.58 14.62 -10.91
C GLN A 354 -32.23 14.02 -9.66
N SER A 355 -31.41 13.60 -8.71
CA SER A 355 -31.83 13.20 -7.37
C SER A 355 -32.47 14.38 -6.61
N PRO A 356 -33.11 14.15 -5.45
CA PRO A 356 -33.55 15.24 -4.58
C PRO A 356 -32.42 16.18 -4.13
N ALA A 357 -31.16 15.72 -4.13
CA ALA A 357 -29.99 16.52 -3.84
C ALA A 357 -29.39 17.24 -5.06
N GLY A 358 -29.91 16.98 -6.27
CA GLY A 358 -29.42 17.56 -7.53
C GLY A 358 -28.39 16.72 -8.29
N ALA A 359 -28.03 15.54 -7.81
CA ALA A 359 -27.03 14.67 -8.45
C ALA A 359 -27.58 13.95 -9.70
N ASN A 360 -26.76 13.80 -10.73
CA ASN A 360 -27.08 13.13 -11.99
C ASN A 360 -27.22 11.61 -11.80
N GLN A 361 -28.37 11.08 -12.21
CA GLN A 361 -28.67 9.65 -12.13
C GLN A 361 -29.70 9.25 -13.18
N TRP A 362 -29.93 7.94 -13.34
CA TRP A 362 -30.71 7.41 -14.45
C TRP A 362 -31.95 6.67 -13.97
N ARG A 363 -33.06 6.84 -14.69
CA ARG A 363 -34.32 6.11 -14.46
C ARG A 363 -34.88 5.54 -15.77
N PRO A 364 -35.76 4.53 -15.73
CA PRO A 364 -36.42 4.01 -16.90
C PRO A 364 -37.25 5.07 -17.62
N VAL A 365 -37.15 5.11 -18.95
CA VAL A 365 -38.03 5.93 -19.79
C VAL A 365 -39.49 5.56 -19.57
N ASN A 366 -40.39 6.53 -19.73
CA ASN A 366 -41.85 6.34 -19.66
C ASN A 366 -42.38 5.71 -18.35
N GLY A 367 -41.63 5.83 -17.24
CA GLY A 367 -42.05 5.30 -15.94
C GLY A 367 -42.03 3.77 -15.83
N GLY A 368 -41.19 3.10 -16.64
CA GLY A 368 -40.99 1.66 -16.57
C GLY A 368 -40.62 1.21 -15.16
N GLY A 369 -41.31 0.17 -14.66
CA GLY A 369 -41.01 -0.40 -13.34
C GLY A 369 -41.39 0.46 -12.13
N SER A 370 -42.24 1.48 -12.28
CA SER A 370 -42.61 2.46 -11.23
C SER A 370 -43.21 1.92 -9.92
N ASP A 371 -43.53 0.63 -9.81
CA ASP A 371 -44.03 -0.03 -8.59
C ASP A 371 -43.21 -1.29 -8.22
N MET A 372 -41.96 -1.36 -8.68
CA MET A 372 -41.15 -2.58 -8.55
C MET A 372 -40.18 -2.54 -7.36
N VAL A 373 -39.54 -1.40 -7.11
CA VAL A 373 -38.50 -1.26 -6.07
C VAL A 373 -39.11 -0.72 -4.77
N PRO A 374 -38.91 -1.38 -3.61
CA PRO A 374 -39.41 -0.88 -2.33
C PRO A 374 -38.63 0.34 -1.84
N GLU A 375 -39.31 1.24 -1.13
CA GLU A 375 -38.64 2.22 -0.29
C GLU A 375 -37.96 1.54 0.91
N ALA A 376 -36.90 2.16 1.44
CA ALA A 376 -36.03 1.56 2.46
C ALA A 376 -36.75 1.23 3.78
N ASP A 377 -37.79 1.97 4.13
CA ASP A 377 -38.63 1.75 5.32
C ASP A 377 -39.93 0.99 5.01
N GLY A 378 -40.15 0.60 3.74
CA GLY A 378 -41.37 -0.04 3.28
C GLY A 378 -42.57 0.89 3.11
N SER A 379 -42.40 2.22 3.15
CA SER A 379 -43.51 3.17 3.04
C SER A 379 -44.18 3.19 1.66
N GLY A 380 -43.49 2.70 0.64
CA GLY A 380 -43.94 2.76 -0.74
C GLY A 380 -43.03 2.00 -1.69
N ARG A 381 -43.22 2.24 -2.98
CA ARG A 381 -42.46 1.65 -4.08
C ARG A 381 -42.22 2.68 -5.18
N ARG A 382 -41.18 2.44 -5.99
CA ARG A 382 -40.75 3.30 -7.09
C ARG A 382 -40.10 2.50 -8.22
N GLU A 383 -39.67 3.20 -9.27
CA GLU A 383 -38.85 2.67 -10.35
C GLU A 383 -37.41 2.31 -9.90
N PRO A 384 -36.77 1.30 -10.53
CA PRO A 384 -35.34 1.09 -10.37
C PRO A 384 -34.55 2.26 -10.94
N ARG A 385 -33.34 2.47 -10.44
CA ARG A 385 -32.45 3.54 -10.90
C ARG A 385 -31.04 3.00 -11.09
N MET A 386 -30.25 3.73 -11.86
CA MET A 386 -28.85 3.40 -12.15
C MET A 386 -27.97 4.65 -12.05
N LEU A 387 -26.70 4.45 -11.72
CA LEU A 387 -25.64 5.47 -11.80
C LEU A 387 -25.11 5.58 -13.24
N THR A 388 -24.40 6.67 -13.54
CA THR A 388 -23.67 6.77 -14.81
C THR A 388 -22.62 5.66 -14.93
N SER A 389 -21.94 5.34 -13.81
CA SER A 389 -20.98 4.24 -13.73
C SER A 389 -21.60 2.84 -13.90
N ASP A 390 -22.90 2.67 -13.60
CA ASP A 390 -23.59 1.41 -13.88
C ASP A 390 -23.88 1.25 -15.37
N LEU A 391 -24.35 2.33 -16.00
CA LEU A 391 -24.58 2.35 -17.45
C LEU A 391 -23.28 2.12 -18.22
N ALA A 392 -22.13 2.52 -17.68
CA ALA A 392 -20.82 2.27 -18.29
C ALA A 392 -20.62 0.78 -18.62
N LEU A 393 -21.15 -0.13 -17.78
CA LEU A 393 -21.06 -1.58 -18.00
C LEU A 393 -21.86 -2.07 -19.22
N ARG A 394 -22.85 -1.30 -19.67
CA ARG A 394 -23.67 -1.58 -20.87
C ARG A 394 -23.16 -0.85 -22.12
N PHE A 395 -22.54 0.32 -21.96
CA PHE A 395 -22.14 1.17 -23.09
C PHE A 395 -20.69 0.97 -23.54
N ASP A 396 -19.83 0.39 -22.71
CA ASP A 396 -18.49 -0.04 -23.12
C ASP A 396 -18.55 -1.41 -23.85
N PRO A 397 -17.92 -1.58 -25.03
CA PRO A 397 -18.01 -2.81 -25.81
C PRO A 397 -17.48 -4.08 -25.14
N GLU A 398 -16.47 -3.99 -24.28
CA GLU A 398 -15.93 -5.18 -23.60
C GLU A 398 -16.73 -5.47 -22.32
N TYR A 399 -17.11 -4.44 -21.57
CA TYR A 399 -18.00 -4.61 -20.42
C TYR A 399 -19.38 -5.14 -20.81
N ASP A 400 -19.95 -4.70 -21.93
CA ASP A 400 -21.27 -5.17 -22.40
C ASP A 400 -21.27 -6.68 -22.66
N LYS A 401 -20.18 -7.21 -23.24
CA LYS A 401 -20.06 -8.67 -23.48
C LYS A 401 -20.09 -9.44 -22.17
N ILE A 402 -19.34 -8.97 -21.16
CA ILE A 402 -19.24 -9.61 -19.85
C ILE A 402 -20.57 -9.48 -19.09
N ALA A 403 -21.16 -8.28 -19.06
CA ALA A 403 -22.41 -7.98 -18.39
C ALA A 403 -23.59 -8.78 -18.98
N ARG A 404 -23.66 -8.94 -20.30
CA ARG A 404 -24.66 -9.82 -20.94
C ARG A 404 -24.47 -11.29 -20.55
N ARG A 405 -23.22 -11.77 -20.50
CA ARG A 405 -22.94 -13.13 -20.03
C ARG A 405 -23.42 -13.32 -18.59
N PHE A 406 -23.10 -12.40 -17.68
CA PHE A 406 -23.57 -12.46 -16.28
C PHE A 406 -25.09 -12.32 -16.12
N LYS A 407 -25.74 -11.58 -17.02
CA LYS A 407 -27.20 -11.54 -17.10
C LYS A 407 -27.79 -12.91 -17.45
N ASP A 408 -27.18 -13.62 -18.40
CA ASP A 408 -27.76 -14.86 -18.95
C ASP A 408 -27.23 -16.13 -18.24
N ASP A 409 -26.12 -16.03 -17.49
CA ASP A 409 -25.47 -17.10 -16.74
C ASP A 409 -25.10 -16.63 -15.31
N PHE A 410 -25.95 -17.00 -14.36
CA PHE A 410 -25.78 -16.65 -12.95
C PHE A 410 -24.60 -17.37 -12.29
N GLU A 411 -24.29 -18.60 -12.71
CA GLU A 411 -23.18 -19.37 -12.13
C GLU A 411 -21.84 -18.74 -12.52
N ALA A 412 -21.70 -18.33 -13.79
CA ALA A 412 -20.52 -17.59 -14.24
C ALA A 412 -20.36 -16.25 -13.49
N PHE A 413 -21.46 -15.56 -13.21
CA PHE A 413 -21.43 -14.35 -12.41
C PHE A 413 -21.03 -14.61 -10.96
N HIS A 414 -21.61 -15.63 -10.32
CA HIS A 414 -21.31 -15.98 -8.94
C HIS A 414 -19.86 -16.42 -8.74
N ASP A 415 -19.32 -17.24 -9.64
CA ASP A 415 -17.90 -17.64 -9.59
C ASP A 415 -16.98 -16.41 -9.74
N ALA A 416 -17.22 -15.57 -10.76
CA ALA A 416 -16.41 -14.37 -10.98
C ALA A 416 -16.49 -13.38 -9.80
N TYR A 417 -17.69 -13.11 -9.27
CA TYR A 417 -17.86 -12.17 -8.16
C TYR A 417 -17.26 -12.70 -6.86
N SER A 418 -17.51 -13.97 -6.51
CA SER A 418 -16.99 -14.53 -5.26
C SER A 418 -15.46 -14.56 -5.22
N ARG A 419 -14.81 -14.87 -6.36
CA ARG A 419 -13.35 -14.82 -6.51
C ARG A 419 -12.81 -13.40 -6.49
N ALA A 420 -13.43 -12.47 -7.21
CA ALA A 420 -13.02 -11.07 -7.25
C ALA A 420 -13.20 -10.39 -5.88
N TRP A 421 -14.28 -10.71 -5.15
CA TRP A 421 -14.50 -10.25 -3.78
C TRP A 421 -13.43 -10.78 -2.82
N PHE A 422 -13.07 -12.06 -2.92
CA PHE A 422 -11.98 -12.63 -2.13
C PHE A 422 -10.65 -11.94 -2.45
N LYS A 423 -10.29 -11.78 -3.73
CA LYS A 423 -9.10 -11.05 -4.16
C LYS A 423 -9.08 -9.62 -3.63
N LEU A 424 -10.16 -8.86 -3.81
CA LEU A 424 -10.30 -7.49 -3.32
C LEU A 424 -9.95 -7.41 -1.84
N THR A 425 -10.57 -8.28 -1.06
CA THR A 425 -10.49 -8.23 0.40
C THR A 425 -9.20 -8.81 0.96
N HIS A 426 -8.35 -9.43 0.13
CA HIS A 426 -7.14 -10.15 0.58
C HIS A 426 -5.86 -9.81 -0.20
N ARG A 427 -5.93 -8.97 -1.25
CA ARG A 427 -4.79 -8.62 -2.14
C ARG A 427 -3.58 -8.01 -1.43
N ASP A 428 -3.79 -7.41 -0.25
CA ASP A 428 -2.78 -6.77 0.58
C ASP A 428 -2.34 -7.65 1.77
N MET A 429 -2.76 -8.92 1.81
CA MET A 429 -2.30 -9.87 2.84
C MET A 429 -1.03 -10.62 2.45
N GLY A 430 -0.58 -10.51 1.19
CA GLY A 430 0.61 -11.19 0.69
C GLY A 430 0.45 -12.71 0.61
N PRO A 431 1.49 -13.50 0.95
CA PRO A 431 1.47 -14.95 0.71
C PRO A 431 0.50 -15.68 1.64
N ILE A 432 0.01 -16.85 1.20
CA ILE A 432 -0.92 -17.72 1.95
C ILE A 432 -0.46 -18.08 3.37
N SER A 433 0.85 -18.02 3.65
CA SER A 433 1.41 -18.20 5.00
C SER A 433 0.96 -17.11 5.99
N ARG A 434 0.41 -15.99 5.52
CA ARG A 434 -0.20 -14.93 6.34
C ARG A 434 -1.72 -15.06 6.50
N HIS A 435 -2.34 -16.09 5.94
CA HIS A 435 -3.79 -16.32 5.99
C HIS A 435 -4.14 -17.32 7.10
N TYR A 436 -5.01 -16.89 8.02
CA TYR A 436 -5.40 -17.65 9.22
C TYR A 436 -6.91 -17.89 9.29
N GLY A 437 -7.32 -18.96 9.97
CA GLY A 437 -8.73 -19.34 10.15
C GLY A 437 -9.18 -20.56 9.33
N PRO A 438 -10.37 -21.11 9.64
CA PRO A 438 -10.88 -22.35 9.05
C PRO A 438 -11.44 -22.20 7.63
N GLU A 439 -11.67 -20.97 7.14
CA GLU A 439 -12.31 -20.68 5.86
C GLU A 439 -11.31 -20.23 4.77
N VAL A 440 -10.01 -20.44 4.99
CA VAL A 440 -8.96 -20.12 4.02
C VAL A 440 -9.13 -21.05 2.80
N PRO A 441 -9.29 -20.52 1.57
CA PRO A 441 -9.38 -21.34 0.38
C PRO A 441 -8.14 -22.21 0.17
N THR A 442 -8.33 -23.41 -0.40
CA THR A 442 -7.24 -24.36 -0.68
C THR A 442 -6.73 -24.31 -2.11
N GLU A 443 -7.43 -23.62 -3.00
CA GLU A 443 -7.01 -23.42 -4.39
C GLU A 443 -5.80 -22.47 -4.44
N GLU A 444 -4.86 -22.77 -5.31
CA GLU A 444 -3.72 -21.89 -5.56
C GLU A 444 -4.15 -20.76 -6.50
N LEU A 445 -4.12 -19.52 -6.01
CA LEU A 445 -4.49 -18.33 -6.76
C LEU A 445 -3.24 -17.55 -7.18
N VAL A 446 -3.09 -17.30 -8.47
CA VAL A 446 -1.87 -16.68 -9.03
C VAL A 446 -1.55 -15.30 -8.44
N TRP A 447 -2.57 -14.50 -8.10
CA TRP A 447 -2.38 -13.17 -7.52
C TRP A 447 -1.84 -13.19 -6.08
N MET A 448 -1.85 -14.37 -5.42
CA MET A 448 -1.21 -14.59 -4.12
C MET A 448 0.29 -14.93 -4.24
N ASP A 449 0.84 -14.82 -5.45
CA ASP A 449 2.24 -15.08 -5.80
C ASP A 449 2.76 -16.42 -5.23
N PRO A 450 2.08 -17.56 -5.52
CA PRO A 450 2.32 -18.82 -4.83
C PRO A 450 3.77 -19.31 -4.91
N ILE A 451 4.22 -19.94 -3.83
CA ILE A 451 5.59 -20.44 -3.67
C ILE A 451 5.52 -21.91 -3.21
N PRO A 452 5.94 -22.87 -4.05
CA PRO A 452 6.03 -24.27 -3.67
C PRO A 452 7.00 -24.46 -2.50
N ALA A 453 6.70 -25.34 -1.55
CA ALA A 453 7.68 -25.72 -0.54
C ALA A 453 8.88 -26.43 -1.20
N PRO A 454 10.11 -26.22 -0.72
CA PRO A 454 11.28 -26.91 -1.28
C PRO A 454 11.19 -28.42 -1.02
N ALA A 455 11.79 -29.20 -1.92
CA ALA A 455 11.82 -30.67 -1.81
C ALA A 455 12.57 -31.16 -0.57
N SER A 456 13.57 -30.41 -0.11
CA SER A 456 14.26 -30.62 1.16
C SER A 456 14.69 -29.27 1.76
N VAL A 457 14.76 -29.21 3.09
CA VAL A 457 15.29 -28.04 3.80
C VAL A 457 16.77 -28.32 4.10
N PRO A 458 17.72 -27.50 3.64
CA PRO A 458 19.15 -27.77 3.84
C PRO A 458 19.53 -27.69 5.33
N GLY A 459 20.35 -28.64 5.78
CA GLY A 459 21.01 -28.58 7.09
C GLY A 459 22.38 -27.93 7.02
N ASP A 460 23.13 -27.95 8.12
CA ASP A 460 24.44 -27.31 8.22
C ASP A 460 25.46 -27.82 7.19
N ALA A 461 25.37 -29.10 6.82
CA ALA A 461 26.26 -29.72 5.85
C ALA A 461 25.99 -29.19 4.43
N GLU A 462 24.73 -29.14 4.01
CA GLU A 462 24.33 -28.60 2.71
C GLU A 462 24.60 -27.10 2.63
N VAL A 463 24.31 -26.35 3.70
CA VAL A 463 24.62 -24.92 3.80
C VAL A 463 26.12 -24.67 3.58
N LYS A 464 26.97 -25.47 4.25
CA LYS A 464 28.42 -25.37 4.06
C LYS A 464 28.83 -25.72 2.64
N ALA A 465 28.29 -26.81 2.08
CA ALA A 465 28.63 -27.27 0.73
C ALA A 465 28.26 -26.23 -0.34
N VAL A 466 27.09 -25.58 -0.21
CA VAL A 466 26.69 -24.48 -1.10
C VAL A 466 27.66 -23.31 -1.00
N LYS A 467 28.01 -22.85 0.21
CA LYS A 467 28.96 -21.74 0.39
C LYS A 467 30.35 -22.08 -0.18
N ASP A 468 30.84 -23.30 0.03
CA ASP A 468 32.11 -23.77 -0.53
C ASP A 468 32.05 -23.78 -2.08
N ALA A 469 30.93 -24.21 -2.66
CA ALA A 469 30.72 -24.23 -4.12
C ALA A 469 30.65 -22.81 -4.70
N VAL A 470 29.97 -21.87 -4.04
CA VAL A 470 29.94 -20.45 -4.43
C VAL A 470 31.35 -19.86 -4.39
N ALA A 471 32.14 -20.16 -3.35
CA ALA A 471 33.52 -19.71 -3.24
C ALA A 471 34.40 -20.25 -4.38
N ALA A 472 34.17 -21.49 -4.82
CA ALA A 472 34.89 -22.12 -5.92
C ALA A 472 34.44 -21.65 -7.32
N ALA A 473 33.24 -21.06 -7.44
CA ALA A 473 32.66 -20.63 -8.71
C ALA A 473 33.34 -19.39 -9.32
N GLY A 474 34.23 -18.72 -8.57
CA GLY A 474 34.97 -17.55 -9.07
C GLY A 474 34.11 -16.29 -9.24
N LEU A 475 32.94 -16.25 -8.61
CA LEU A 475 32.04 -15.09 -8.61
C LEU A 475 32.65 -13.96 -7.76
N SER A 476 32.54 -12.71 -8.23
CA SER A 476 33.01 -11.56 -7.47
C SER A 476 31.99 -11.16 -6.39
N VAL A 477 32.48 -10.65 -5.25
CA VAL A 477 31.62 -10.12 -4.18
C VAL A 477 30.62 -9.08 -4.72
N PRO A 478 31.03 -8.06 -5.51
CA PRO A 478 30.09 -7.07 -6.04
C PRO A 478 28.97 -7.67 -6.89
N ALA A 479 29.29 -8.62 -7.77
CA ALA A 479 28.29 -9.25 -8.64
C ALA A 479 27.26 -10.04 -7.82
N VAL A 480 27.72 -10.84 -6.84
CA VAL A 480 26.83 -11.62 -5.97
C VAL A 480 25.95 -10.71 -5.11
N VAL A 481 26.53 -9.69 -4.47
CA VAL A 481 25.76 -8.73 -3.65
C VAL A 481 24.70 -8.02 -4.49
N LYS A 482 25.05 -7.57 -5.70
CA LYS A 482 24.10 -6.93 -6.62
C LYS A 482 22.95 -7.86 -7.01
N THR A 483 23.23 -9.11 -7.38
CA THR A 483 22.19 -10.09 -7.75
C THR A 483 21.26 -10.41 -6.58
N VAL A 484 21.82 -10.63 -5.38
CA VAL A 484 21.03 -11.00 -4.20
C VAL A 484 20.20 -9.82 -3.70
N TRP A 485 20.77 -8.61 -3.69
CA TRP A 485 20.02 -7.40 -3.38
C TRP A 485 18.91 -7.15 -4.39
N ALA A 486 19.17 -7.33 -5.69
CA ALA A 486 18.16 -7.18 -6.75
C ALA A 486 16.94 -8.08 -6.53
N ALA A 487 17.13 -9.31 -6.04
CA ALA A 487 16.04 -10.22 -5.70
C ALA A 487 15.31 -9.79 -4.42
N ALA A 488 16.04 -9.68 -3.31
CA ALA A 488 15.44 -9.47 -1.99
C ALA A 488 14.79 -8.09 -1.86
N SER A 489 15.38 -7.05 -2.48
CA SER A 489 14.83 -5.70 -2.41
C SER A 489 13.51 -5.55 -3.14
N THR A 490 13.07 -6.49 -4.00
CA THR A 490 11.71 -6.41 -4.59
C THR A 490 10.59 -6.44 -3.54
N TYR A 491 10.90 -6.91 -2.33
CA TYR A 491 9.97 -6.90 -1.21
C TYR A 491 9.43 -5.49 -0.92
N ARG A 492 8.15 -5.42 -0.56
CA ARG A 492 7.54 -4.26 0.08
C ARG A 492 6.57 -4.68 1.17
N GLY A 493 6.65 -4.05 2.34
CA GLY A 493 5.82 -4.34 3.49
C GLY A 493 4.41 -3.73 3.46
N SER A 494 4.09 -2.97 2.41
CA SER A 494 2.75 -2.38 2.20
C SER A 494 1.70 -3.45 1.86
N ASP A 495 2.03 -4.38 0.97
CA ASP A 495 1.19 -5.53 0.58
C ASP A 495 1.89 -6.89 0.73
N PHE A 496 3.10 -6.89 1.30
CA PHE A 496 3.92 -8.07 1.59
C PHE A 496 4.28 -8.90 0.34
N ARG A 497 4.30 -8.26 -0.84
CA ARG A 497 4.74 -8.87 -2.11
C ARG A 497 6.24 -8.71 -2.33
N GLY A 498 6.77 -9.50 -3.26
CA GLY A 498 8.21 -9.53 -3.61
C GLY A 498 9.07 -10.25 -2.58
N GLY A 499 10.39 -10.13 -2.72
CA GLY A 499 11.39 -10.77 -1.88
C GLY A 499 12.21 -11.85 -2.60
N ALA A 500 13.05 -12.55 -1.83
CA ALA A 500 13.98 -13.55 -2.36
C ALA A 500 13.35 -14.96 -2.48
N ASN A 501 12.28 -15.25 -1.75
CA ASN A 501 11.55 -16.49 -1.79
C ASN A 501 10.83 -16.65 -3.15
N GLY A 502 10.71 -17.90 -3.62
CA GLY A 502 10.28 -18.20 -4.98
C GLY A 502 11.38 -18.04 -6.02
N GLY A 503 12.52 -17.40 -5.69
CA GLY A 503 13.66 -17.31 -6.59
C GLY A 503 13.37 -16.53 -7.88
N ARG A 504 12.40 -15.61 -7.85
CA ARG A 504 11.81 -14.99 -9.04
C ARG A 504 12.74 -14.10 -9.86
N ILE A 505 13.92 -13.75 -9.34
CA ILE A 505 14.95 -13.00 -10.08
C ILE A 505 15.39 -13.71 -11.37
N ARG A 506 15.23 -15.04 -11.47
CA ARG A 506 15.53 -15.82 -12.69
C ARG A 506 14.35 -15.91 -13.68
N LEU A 507 13.17 -15.40 -13.31
CA LEU A 507 11.93 -15.46 -14.09
C LEU A 507 11.57 -14.10 -14.67
N GLU A 508 10.69 -14.09 -15.67
CA GLU A 508 10.13 -12.84 -16.17
C GLU A 508 9.09 -12.28 -15.17
N PRO A 509 9.06 -10.95 -14.97
CA PRO A 509 9.84 -9.93 -15.68
C PRO A 509 11.19 -9.60 -15.02
N GLN A 510 11.46 -10.06 -13.79
CA GLN A 510 12.59 -9.60 -12.97
C GLN A 510 13.96 -9.82 -13.62
N ARG A 511 14.14 -10.95 -14.32
CA ARG A 511 15.39 -11.30 -15.03
C ARG A 511 15.74 -10.31 -16.15
N SER A 512 14.76 -9.54 -16.63
CA SER A 512 14.87 -8.65 -17.78
C SER A 512 14.83 -7.17 -17.40
N TRP A 513 14.60 -6.84 -16.12
CA TRP A 513 14.56 -5.45 -15.68
C TRP A 513 15.90 -4.75 -15.88
N GLU A 514 15.83 -3.50 -16.36
CA GLU A 514 17.02 -2.68 -16.61
C GLU A 514 17.84 -2.54 -15.33
N VAL A 515 17.19 -2.16 -14.22
CA VAL A 515 17.84 -1.95 -12.91
C VAL A 515 18.55 -3.21 -12.37
N ASN A 516 18.19 -4.39 -12.86
CA ASN A 516 18.80 -5.66 -12.47
C ASN A 516 20.00 -6.04 -13.34
N GLU A 517 20.36 -5.24 -14.35
CA GLU A 517 21.53 -5.43 -15.20
C GLU A 517 21.71 -6.89 -15.66
N PRO A 518 20.86 -7.41 -16.57
CA PRO A 518 20.88 -8.83 -16.94
C PRO A 518 22.24 -9.36 -17.40
N ALA A 519 23.09 -8.47 -17.94
CA ALA A 519 24.48 -8.80 -18.31
C ALA A 519 25.39 -9.12 -17.11
N VAL A 520 25.07 -8.58 -15.92
CA VAL A 520 25.76 -8.85 -14.64
C VAL A 520 25.07 -9.96 -13.87
N THR A 521 23.74 -9.90 -13.74
CA THR A 521 22.98 -10.86 -12.92
C THR A 521 22.79 -12.22 -13.59
N GLY A 522 22.65 -12.28 -14.93
CA GLY A 522 22.46 -13.51 -15.68
C GLY A 522 23.55 -14.57 -15.41
N PRO A 523 24.84 -14.25 -15.58
CA PRO A 523 25.93 -15.19 -15.29
C PRO A 523 25.96 -15.69 -13.83
N VAL A 524 25.60 -14.82 -12.86
CA VAL A 524 25.49 -15.20 -11.45
C VAL A 524 24.33 -16.18 -11.27
N ILE A 525 23.16 -15.88 -11.83
CA ILE A 525 21.97 -16.75 -11.78
C ILE A 525 22.31 -18.12 -12.36
N GLU A 526 22.91 -18.20 -13.55
CA GLU A 526 23.29 -19.47 -14.20
C GLU A 526 24.26 -20.30 -13.35
N ALA A 527 25.20 -19.65 -12.66
CA ALA A 527 26.12 -20.34 -11.75
C ALA A 527 25.39 -20.89 -10.52
N LEU A 528 24.50 -20.09 -9.93
CA LEU A 528 23.72 -20.49 -8.75
C LEU A 528 22.69 -21.58 -9.07
N GLU A 529 22.10 -21.60 -10.27
CA GLU A 529 21.23 -22.69 -10.72
C GLU A 529 21.98 -24.03 -10.80
N LYS A 530 23.22 -24.03 -11.29
CA LYS A 530 24.07 -25.23 -11.31
C LYS A 530 24.39 -25.71 -9.90
N ILE A 531 24.78 -24.79 -9.01
CA ILE A 531 25.10 -25.12 -7.61
C ILE A 531 23.85 -25.67 -6.90
N ALA A 532 22.69 -25.04 -7.07
CA ALA A 532 21.42 -25.48 -6.49
C ALA A 532 21.10 -26.93 -6.93
N ALA A 533 21.21 -27.21 -8.23
CA ALA A 533 20.96 -28.55 -8.77
C ALA A 533 21.95 -29.61 -8.26
N GLU A 534 23.24 -29.27 -8.15
CA GLU A 534 24.28 -30.18 -7.66
C GLU A 534 24.15 -30.49 -6.17
N GLN A 535 23.75 -29.51 -5.37
CA GLN A 535 23.62 -29.65 -3.91
C GLN A 535 22.23 -30.11 -3.47
N GLY A 536 21.24 -30.17 -4.37
CA GLY A 536 19.87 -30.56 -4.03
C GLY A 536 19.14 -29.54 -3.15
N VAL A 537 19.52 -28.26 -3.25
CA VAL A 537 18.95 -27.13 -2.51
C VAL A 537 18.15 -26.26 -3.48
N SER A 538 17.11 -25.56 -3.01
CA SER A 538 16.38 -24.62 -3.87
C SER A 538 17.30 -23.52 -4.38
N PHE A 539 17.01 -22.99 -5.57
CA PHE A 539 17.73 -21.84 -6.09
C PHE A 539 17.56 -20.63 -5.16
N ALA A 540 16.37 -20.40 -4.63
CA ALA A 540 16.10 -19.29 -3.72
C ALA A 540 16.96 -19.33 -2.44
N ASP A 541 17.17 -20.51 -1.83
CA ASP A 541 18.09 -20.63 -0.69
C ASP A 541 19.56 -20.51 -1.12
N THR A 542 19.93 -21.07 -2.27
CA THR A 542 21.28 -20.95 -2.84
C THR A 542 21.65 -19.48 -3.11
N LEU A 543 20.69 -18.69 -3.59
CA LEU A 543 20.81 -17.25 -3.82
C LEU A 543 21.14 -16.50 -2.52
N VAL A 544 20.35 -16.72 -1.46
CA VAL A 544 20.59 -16.05 -0.17
C VAL A 544 21.91 -16.53 0.47
N LEU A 545 22.25 -17.81 0.35
CA LEU A 545 23.53 -18.35 0.83
C LEU A 545 24.73 -17.73 0.11
N ALA A 546 24.63 -17.49 -1.20
CA ALA A 546 25.67 -16.82 -1.96
C ALA A 546 25.87 -15.37 -1.47
N GLY A 547 24.77 -14.66 -1.20
CA GLY A 547 24.80 -13.34 -0.59
C GLY A 547 25.48 -13.35 0.78
N ASN A 548 25.09 -14.28 1.65
CA ASN A 548 25.70 -14.45 2.97
C ASN A 548 27.20 -14.76 2.87
N TRP A 549 27.62 -15.64 1.96
CA TRP A 549 29.04 -15.88 1.69
C TRP A 549 29.77 -14.60 1.27
N ALA A 550 29.18 -13.81 0.37
CA ALA A 550 29.80 -12.57 -0.11
C ALA A 550 30.01 -11.56 1.02
N ILE A 551 29.02 -11.41 1.92
CA ILE A 551 29.13 -10.53 3.09
C ILE A 551 30.14 -11.05 4.11
N GLU A 552 30.13 -12.35 4.43
CA GLU A 552 31.11 -12.97 5.34
C GLU A 552 32.54 -12.79 4.83
N LYS A 553 32.75 -13.02 3.53
CA LYS A 553 34.04 -12.80 2.87
C LYS A 553 34.45 -11.33 2.95
N ALA A 554 33.57 -10.40 2.56
CA ALA A 554 33.87 -8.97 2.55
C ALA A 554 34.21 -8.42 3.93
N ALA A 555 33.51 -8.90 4.97
CA ALA A 555 33.76 -8.53 6.35
C ALA A 555 35.08 -9.11 6.88
N ALA A 556 35.39 -10.37 6.55
CA ALA A 556 36.66 -11.01 6.89
C ALA A 556 37.87 -10.32 6.23
N ASP A 557 37.74 -9.94 4.95
CA ASP A 557 38.75 -9.16 4.24
C ASP A 557 38.94 -7.76 4.87
N GLY A 558 37.90 -7.22 5.49
CA GLY A 558 37.93 -5.98 6.28
C GLY A 558 38.47 -6.17 7.71
N GLY A 559 38.84 -7.40 8.09
CA GLY A 559 39.37 -7.72 9.42
C GLY A 559 38.32 -7.88 10.52
N VAL A 560 37.03 -8.02 10.18
CA VAL A 560 35.94 -8.27 11.12
C VAL A 560 35.22 -9.55 10.71
N PRO A 561 35.72 -10.74 11.12
CA PRO A 561 35.05 -11.99 10.78
C PRO A 561 33.68 -12.05 11.46
N VAL A 562 32.65 -12.37 10.68
CA VAL A 562 31.27 -12.53 11.13
C VAL A 562 30.66 -13.77 10.50
N GLN A 563 29.59 -14.27 11.11
CA GLN A 563 28.73 -15.28 10.52
C GLN A 563 27.38 -14.61 10.24
N VAL A 564 26.92 -14.68 9.00
CA VAL A 564 25.63 -14.10 8.61
C VAL A 564 24.55 -15.17 8.87
N PRO A 565 23.54 -14.87 9.72
CA PRO A 565 22.45 -15.80 9.96
C PRO A 565 21.76 -16.22 8.66
N PHE A 566 21.38 -17.49 8.59
CA PHE A 566 20.66 -18.05 7.45
C PHE A 566 19.46 -18.85 7.93
N THR A 567 18.29 -18.46 7.45
CA THR A 567 17.04 -19.19 7.67
C THR A 567 16.75 -20.01 6.40
N PRO A 568 16.83 -21.35 6.41
CA PRO A 568 16.56 -22.18 5.24
C PRO A 568 15.06 -22.35 4.98
N GLY A 569 14.70 -22.88 3.81
CA GLY A 569 13.34 -23.31 3.48
C GLY A 569 12.64 -22.51 2.39
N ARG A 570 13.36 -21.65 1.64
CA ARG A 570 12.77 -20.94 0.49
C ARG A 570 12.44 -21.92 -0.62
N GLY A 571 11.31 -21.66 -1.28
CA GLY A 571 10.84 -22.38 -2.44
C GLY A 571 11.27 -21.77 -3.76
N ASP A 572 11.04 -22.51 -4.83
CA ASP A 572 11.30 -22.09 -6.21
C ASP A 572 9.98 -22.04 -6.98
N SER A 573 9.53 -20.84 -7.36
CA SER A 573 8.32 -20.65 -8.15
C SER A 573 8.57 -20.95 -9.63
N SER A 574 7.52 -21.33 -10.35
CA SER A 574 7.54 -21.42 -11.82
C SER A 574 7.12 -20.10 -12.48
N GLN A 575 7.25 -20.01 -13.80
CA GLN A 575 6.77 -18.85 -14.56
C GLN A 575 5.23 -18.76 -14.54
N GLU A 576 4.54 -19.90 -14.54
CA GLU A 576 3.08 -19.98 -14.45
C GLU A 576 2.55 -19.46 -13.11
N GLN A 577 3.37 -19.56 -12.06
CA GLN A 577 3.12 -19.00 -10.72
C GLN A 577 3.56 -17.53 -10.57
N THR A 578 3.95 -16.89 -11.67
CA THR A 578 4.51 -15.54 -11.69
C THR A 578 3.83 -14.72 -12.79
N ASP A 579 2.77 -13.99 -12.41
CA ASP A 579 2.07 -13.09 -13.32
C ASP A 579 2.97 -11.90 -13.68
N VAL A 580 3.32 -11.81 -14.97
CA VAL A 580 4.27 -10.84 -15.50
C VAL A 580 3.77 -9.40 -15.33
N GLU A 581 2.48 -9.14 -15.55
CA GLU A 581 1.91 -7.80 -15.40
C GLU A 581 1.90 -7.41 -13.92
N SER A 582 1.46 -8.33 -13.06
CA SER A 582 1.41 -8.12 -11.60
C SER A 582 2.79 -7.85 -11.00
N PHE A 583 3.83 -8.58 -11.42
CA PHE A 583 5.21 -8.34 -10.97
C PHE A 583 5.82 -7.09 -11.59
N GLY A 584 5.34 -6.62 -12.74
CA GLY A 584 5.80 -5.36 -13.36
C GLY A 584 5.66 -4.14 -12.44
N TYR A 585 4.68 -4.15 -11.52
CA TYR A 585 4.51 -3.09 -10.51
C TYR A 585 5.60 -3.07 -9.43
N LEU A 586 6.37 -4.17 -9.28
CA LEU A 586 7.46 -4.26 -8.30
C LEU A 586 8.80 -3.76 -8.87
N GLU A 587 8.87 -3.43 -10.18
CA GLU A 587 10.10 -2.93 -10.80
C GLU A 587 10.48 -1.57 -10.20
N PRO A 588 11.65 -1.46 -9.52
CA PRO A 588 12.11 -0.19 -8.99
C PRO A 588 12.41 0.79 -10.13
N LYS A 589 11.61 1.86 -10.23
CA LYS A 589 11.90 2.96 -11.19
C LYS A 589 13.04 3.84 -10.75
N VAL A 590 13.37 3.79 -9.45
CA VAL A 590 14.54 4.38 -8.81
C VAL A 590 14.97 3.48 -7.67
N ASP A 591 16.28 3.40 -7.42
CA ASP A 591 16.84 2.61 -6.33
C ASP A 591 18.09 3.29 -5.78
N GLY A 592 17.91 4.08 -4.72
CA GLY A 592 19.02 4.78 -4.07
C GLY A 592 20.03 3.85 -3.38
N PHE A 593 19.66 2.60 -3.05
CA PHE A 593 20.60 1.61 -2.52
C PHE A 593 21.60 1.15 -3.58
N ARG A 594 21.19 1.12 -4.86
CA ARG A 594 22.07 0.86 -6.02
C ARG A 594 22.48 2.12 -6.78
N ASN A 595 22.18 3.32 -6.27
CA ASN A 595 22.45 4.60 -6.93
C ASN A 595 21.86 4.69 -8.37
N TYR A 596 20.69 4.10 -8.58
CA TYR A 596 19.96 4.10 -9.85
C TYR A 596 18.84 5.14 -9.84
N ASP A 597 18.89 6.13 -10.72
CA ASP A 597 17.79 7.06 -10.94
C ASP A 597 17.74 7.53 -12.41
N PRO A 598 17.05 6.78 -13.29
CA PRO A 598 16.98 7.04 -14.73
C PRO A 598 16.03 8.20 -15.09
N ARG A 599 15.29 8.75 -14.11
CA ARG A 599 14.28 9.77 -14.38
C ARG A 599 14.93 11.02 -14.97
N SER A 600 14.45 11.47 -16.11
CA SER A 600 14.83 12.76 -16.72
C SER A 600 14.15 13.93 -16.00
N ASN A 601 12.90 13.74 -15.57
CA ASN A 601 12.16 14.69 -14.75
C ASN A 601 12.30 14.32 -13.26
N LYS A 602 13.02 15.13 -12.49
CA LYS A 602 13.23 14.94 -11.04
C LYS A 602 12.12 15.68 -10.27
N GLU A 603 10.85 15.29 -10.47
CA GLU A 603 9.68 15.92 -9.81
C GLU A 603 9.87 16.04 -8.30
N PHE A 604 10.53 15.05 -7.70
CA PHE A 604 11.09 15.13 -6.36
C PHE A 604 12.54 14.64 -6.34
N PRO A 605 13.38 15.18 -5.43
CA PRO A 605 14.79 14.82 -5.32
C PRO A 605 15.01 13.33 -4.98
N ALA A 606 16.13 12.75 -5.43
CA ALA A 606 16.39 11.31 -5.32
C ALA A 606 16.36 10.78 -3.88
N GLU A 607 16.78 11.57 -2.90
CA GLU A 607 16.79 11.18 -1.49
C GLU A 607 15.39 10.98 -0.89
N PHE A 608 14.35 11.58 -1.46
CA PHE A 608 12.96 11.31 -1.06
C PHE A 608 12.54 9.91 -1.53
N ALA A 609 12.94 9.53 -2.74
CA ALA A 609 12.74 8.18 -3.25
C ALA A 609 13.51 7.12 -2.44
N LEU A 610 14.72 7.46 -1.97
CA LEU A 610 15.47 6.58 -1.07
C LEU A 610 14.72 6.32 0.23
N VAL A 611 14.18 7.38 0.87
CA VAL A 611 13.41 7.24 2.11
C VAL A 611 12.10 6.50 1.88
N ASP A 612 11.38 6.79 0.80
CA ASP A 612 10.17 6.04 0.42
C ASP A 612 10.48 4.55 0.20
N ARG A 613 11.57 4.24 -0.50
CA ARG A 613 12.03 2.87 -0.70
C ARG A 613 12.43 2.18 0.60
N ALA A 614 13.10 2.88 1.50
CA ALA A 614 13.46 2.36 2.81
C ALA A 614 12.21 2.06 3.66
N ASN A 615 11.18 2.91 3.60
CA ASN A 615 9.88 2.67 4.24
C ASN A 615 9.21 1.40 3.68
N LEU A 616 9.16 1.22 2.36
CA LEU A 616 8.62 0.00 1.74
C LEU A 616 9.38 -1.26 2.19
N LEU A 617 10.70 -1.17 2.36
CA LEU A 617 11.53 -2.28 2.87
C LEU A 617 11.40 -2.51 4.39
N GLY A 618 10.61 -1.69 5.09
CA GLY A 618 10.44 -1.75 6.54
C GLY A 618 11.71 -1.35 7.30
N LEU A 619 12.58 -0.53 6.71
CA LEU A 619 13.85 -0.11 7.29
C LEU A 619 13.68 1.14 8.17
N SER A 620 14.38 1.15 9.30
CA SER A 620 14.62 2.35 10.09
C SER A 620 15.72 3.22 9.46
N ALA A 621 15.82 4.49 9.88
CA ALA A 621 16.88 5.38 9.41
C ALA A 621 18.31 4.81 9.67
N PRO A 622 18.63 4.22 10.85
CA PRO A 622 19.92 3.56 11.06
C PRO A 622 20.18 2.36 10.13
N GLU A 623 19.16 1.52 9.88
CA GLU A 623 19.31 0.37 8.99
C GLU A 623 19.51 0.81 7.54
N MET A 624 18.77 1.83 7.08
CA MET A 624 18.98 2.45 5.78
C MET A 624 20.41 2.99 5.63
N THR A 625 20.92 3.72 6.63
CA THR A 625 22.27 4.29 6.61
C THR A 625 23.34 3.22 6.46
N VAL A 626 23.32 2.17 7.29
CA VAL A 626 24.35 1.12 7.19
C VAL A 626 24.25 0.36 5.87
N LEU A 627 23.03 0.08 5.38
CA LEU A 627 22.83 -0.59 4.10
C LEU A 627 23.36 0.23 2.93
N VAL A 628 23.06 1.53 2.83
CA VAL A 628 23.60 2.38 1.78
C VAL A 628 25.13 2.41 1.85
N ALA A 629 25.70 2.68 3.03
CA ALA A 629 27.14 2.75 3.22
C ALA A 629 27.85 1.43 2.83
N GLY A 630 27.32 0.29 3.28
CA GLY A 630 27.87 -1.02 2.96
C GLY A 630 27.74 -1.37 1.48
N LEU A 631 26.57 -1.13 0.88
CA LEU A 631 26.34 -1.42 -0.55
C LEU A 631 27.25 -0.58 -1.46
N ARG A 632 27.59 0.67 -1.08
CA ARG A 632 28.58 1.48 -1.79
C ARG A 632 29.96 0.84 -1.79
N VAL A 633 30.50 0.50 -0.62
CA VAL A 633 31.86 -0.07 -0.53
C VAL A 633 31.93 -1.50 -1.10
N LEU A 634 30.81 -2.23 -1.09
CA LEU A 634 30.69 -3.53 -1.75
C LEU A 634 30.57 -3.44 -3.27
N GLY A 635 30.47 -2.23 -3.84
CA GLY A 635 30.38 -2.02 -5.29
C GLY A 635 29.03 -2.44 -5.89
N ALA A 636 27.94 -2.32 -5.13
CA ALA A 636 26.61 -2.73 -5.57
C ALA A 636 25.89 -1.70 -6.47
N ASN A 637 26.57 -0.63 -6.88
CA ASN A 637 25.99 0.42 -7.72
C ASN A 637 25.62 -0.08 -9.12
N TYR A 638 24.52 0.46 -9.66
CA TYR A 638 24.09 0.26 -11.03
C TYR A 638 25.15 0.76 -12.03
N GLY A 639 25.38 0.01 -13.11
CA GLY A 639 26.28 0.37 -14.20
C GLY A 639 27.76 0.51 -13.77
N ASP A 640 28.14 -0.14 -12.68
CA ASP A 640 29.46 -0.03 -12.01
C ASP A 640 29.88 1.41 -11.67
N SER A 641 28.89 2.31 -11.52
CA SER A 641 29.10 3.72 -11.18
C SER A 641 29.97 3.87 -9.92
N LYS A 642 30.89 4.84 -9.97
CA LYS A 642 31.79 5.17 -8.86
C LYS A 642 31.22 6.22 -7.90
N ASP A 643 30.03 6.74 -8.18
CA ASP A 643 29.37 7.72 -7.32
C ASP A 643 29.09 7.09 -5.94
N GLY A 644 29.58 7.74 -4.88
CA GLY A 644 29.46 7.28 -3.50
C GLY A 644 30.41 6.12 -3.14
N VAL A 645 31.22 5.60 -4.06
CA VAL A 645 32.17 4.49 -3.77
C VAL A 645 33.47 5.07 -3.21
N TRP A 646 33.40 5.64 -2.01
CA TRP A 646 34.52 6.33 -1.35
C TRP A 646 35.38 5.36 -0.53
N THR A 647 35.94 4.37 -1.21
CA THR A 647 36.87 3.38 -0.62
C THR A 647 37.94 3.01 -1.65
N GLU A 648 39.11 2.59 -1.17
CA GLU A 648 40.17 2.02 -2.01
C GLU A 648 40.06 0.50 -2.13
N ASN A 649 39.23 -0.13 -1.29
CA ASN A 649 39.09 -1.58 -1.17
C ASN A 649 37.67 -2.02 -1.57
N VAL A 650 37.26 -1.75 -2.80
CA VAL A 650 35.93 -2.14 -3.29
C VAL A 650 35.72 -3.65 -3.16
N GLY A 651 34.57 -4.04 -2.59
CA GLY A 651 34.25 -5.43 -2.25
C GLY A 651 34.66 -5.85 -0.83
N VAL A 652 35.28 -4.95 -0.06
CA VAL A 652 35.54 -5.12 1.38
C VAL A 652 34.49 -4.34 2.17
N LEU A 653 33.94 -4.96 3.21
CA LEU A 653 32.92 -4.31 4.05
C LEU A 653 33.62 -3.45 5.12
N SER A 654 33.61 -2.14 4.91
CA SER A 654 34.18 -1.11 5.78
C SER A 654 33.23 0.07 5.96
N ASN A 655 33.48 0.92 6.96
CA ASN A 655 32.75 2.17 7.18
C ASN A 655 33.36 3.37 6.42
N ASP A 656 34.20 3.13 5.40
CA ASP A 656 34.93 4.17 4.66
C ASP A 656 34.00 5.24 4.06
N PHE A 657 32.83 4.81 3.54
CA PHE A 657 31.80 5.73 3.05
C PHE A 657 31.41 6.76 4.11
N LEU A 658 31.16 6.33 5.35
CA LEU A 658 30.70 7.18 6.45
C LEU A 658 31.82 8.07 6.97
N GLN A 659 33.07 7.57 6.98
CA GLN A 659 34.24 8.39 7.27
C GLN A 659 34.37 9.54 6.27
N ALA A 660 34.22 9.27 4.97
CA ALA A 660 34.23 10.28 3.92
C ALA A 660 33.03 11.25 4.00
N VAL A 661 31.84 10.80 4.41
CA VAL A 661 30.68 11.67 4.70
C VAL A 661 31.01 12.70 5.79
N THR A 662 31.75 12.29 6.82
CA THR A 662 32.05 13.12 8.00
C THR A 662 33.39 13.85 7.95
N ASP A 663 34.18 13.64 6.88
CA ASP A 663 35.47 14.30 6.71
C ASP A 663 35.30 15.82 6.63
N ILE A 664 35.93 16.52 7.57
CA ILE A 664 35.84 17.98 7.70
C ILE A 664 36.68 18.72 6.64
N ASP A 665 37.66 18.03 6.06
CA ASP A 665 38.60 18.63 5.11
C ASP A 665 38.16 18.41 3.64
N THR A 666 37.07 17.68 3.41
CA THR A 666 36.47 17.51 2.08
C THR A 666 35.52 18.66 1.76
N GLN A 667 35.81 19.39 0.67
CA GLN A 667 34.94 20.46 0.16
C GLN A 667 34.08 19.96 -0.99
N TRP A 668 32.75 20.07 -0.84
CA TRP A 668 31.78 19.60 -1.83
C TRP A 668 31.23 20.74 -2.68
N GLU A 669 31.19 20.54 -4.00
CA GLU A 669 30.54 21.40 -4.96
C GLU A 669 29.57 20.63 -5.86
N LYS A 670 28.53 21.31 -6.34
CA LYS A 670 27.59 20.77 -7.32
C LYS A 670 28.23 20.79 -8.71
N VAL A 671 28.30 19.65 -9.38
CA VAL A 671 28.81 19.56 -10.77
C VAL A 671 27.67 19.52 -11.80
N SER A 672 26.54 18.92 -11.45
CA SER A 672 25.31 18.92 -12.26
C SER A 672 24.09 18.68 -11.36
N GLU A 673 22.89 18.63 -11.93
CA GLU A 673 21.69 18.36 -11.13
C GLU A 673 21.77 16.99 -10.46
N GLY A 674 21.79 17.00 -9.13
CA GLY A 674 21.88 15.79 -8.32
C GLY A 674 23.25 15.08 -8.27
N HIS A 675 24.30 15.62 -8.90
CA HIS A 675 25.67 15.09 -8.81
C HIS A 675 26.65 16.13 -8.25
N TYR A 676 27.61 15.63 -7.48
CA TYR A 676 28.52 16.43 -6.69
C TYR A 676 29.95 15.91 -6.79
N LYS A 677 30.89 16.83 -6.57
CA LYS A 677 32.32 16.55 -6.48
C LYS A 677 32.83 17.04 -5.13
N GLY A 678 33.51 16.16 -4.41
CA GLY A 678 34.27 16.47 -3.20
C GLY A 678 35.75 16.56 -3.54
N VAL A 679 36.45 17.56 -3.00
CA VAL A 679 37.91 17.65 -3.04
C VAL A 679 38.41 17.60 -1.60
N THR A 680 39.11 16.53 -1.27
CA THR A 680 39.77 16.30 0.03
C THR A 680 40.99 17.21 0.21
N ALA A 681 41.52 17.33 1.43
CA ALA A 681 42.71 18.14 1.72
C ALA A 681 43.96 17.74 0.91
N ASP A 682 44.11 16.47 0.54
CA ASP A 682 45.24 15.97 -0.26
C ASP A 682 45.00 16.07 -1.78
N GLY A 683 43.84 16.60 -2.19
CA GLY A 683 43.46 16.82 -3.58
C GLY A 683 42.79 15.62 -4.25
N LYS A 684 42.49 14.53 -3.53
CA LYS A 684 41.70 13.41 -4.06
C LYS A 684 40.27 13.85 -4.35
N GLU A 685 39.78 13.53 -5.55
CA GLU A 685 38.42 13.80 -5.99
C GLU A 685 37.48 12.65 -5.62
N LEU A 686 36.35 12.98 -5.00
CA LEU A 686 35.25 12.08 -4.67
C LEU A 686 34.01 12.50 -5.48
N PHE A 687 33.27 11.55 -6.04
CA PHE A 687 32.01 11.84 -6.75
C PHE A 687 30.86 11.18 -6.02
N GLY A 688 29.70 11.83 -5.99
CA GLY A 688 28.51 11.32 -5.32
C GLY A 688 27.22 11.94 -5.83
N THR A 689 26.12 11.24 -5.58
CA THR A 689 24.77 11.71 -5.89
C THR A 689 24.10 12.31 -4.67
N ARG A 690 22.86 12.80 -4.83
CA ARG A 690 22.02 13.19 -3.68
C ARG A 690 21.82 12.07 -2.66
N ASN A 691 21.72 10.81 -3.12
CA ASN A 691 21.58 9.65 -2.24
C ASN A 691 22.82 9.38 -1.40
N ASP A 692 23.96 9.97 -1.75
CA ASP A 692 25.21 9.84 -1.01
C ASP A 692 25.38 11.01 -0.04
N LEU A 693 25.24 12.25 -0.56
CA LEU A 693 25.46 13.46 0.23
C LEU A 693 24.37 13.73 1.28
N VAL A 694 23.17 13.17 1.13
CA VAL A 694 22.08 13.35 2.10
C VAL A 694 22.50 12.91 3.52
N PHE A 695 23.36 11.90 3.62
CA PHE A 695 23.89 11.37 4.89
C PHE A 695 24.87 12.31 5.60
N GLY A 696 25.42 13.31 4.89
CA GLY A 696 26.25 14.37 5.46
C GLY A 696 25.53 15.71 5.63
N SER A 697 24.35 15.87 5.00
CA SER A 697 23.62 17.13 4.89
C SER A 697 22.37 17.18 5.77
N ASN A 698 21.55 16.13 5.76
CA ASN A 698 20.38 16.05 6.65
C ASN A 698 20.86 15.86 8.10
N SER A 699 20.44 16.72 9.02
CA SER A 699 20.96 16.72 10.41
C SER A 699 20.70 15.42 11.17
N GLU A 700 19.54 14.78 10.95
CA GLU A 700 19.18 13.51 11.59
C GLU A 700 20.00 12.35 11.03
N LEU A 701 20.11 12.24 9.69
CA LEU A 701 20.95 11.21 9.06
C LEU A 701 22.44 11.42 9.36
N ARG A 702 22.91 12.67 9.41
CA ARG A 702 24.29 12.99 9.78
C ARG A 702 24.63 12.50 11.18
N THR A 703 23.71 12.66 12.13
CA THR A 703 23.89 12.14 13.50
C THR A 703 24.08 10.61 13.50
N VAL A 704 23.32 9.90 12.65
CA VAL A 704 23.50 8.45 12.47
C VAL A 704 24.85 8.14 11.81
N SER A 705 25.24 8.90 10.78
CA SER A 705 26.53 8.74 10.10
C SER A 705 27.71 8.90 11.05
N GLU A 706 27.68 9.91 11.93
CA GLU A 706 28.73 10.18 12.93
C GLU A 706 28.94 9.01 13.89
N VAL A 707 27.87 8.29 14.29
CA VAL A 707 27.97 7.08 15.13
C VAL A 707 28.74 5.97 14.42
N TYR A 708 28.53 5.78 13.12
CA TYR A 708 29.16 4.71 12.36
C TYR A 708 30.50 5.10 11.71
N ALA A 709 30.82 6.40 11.64
CA ALA A 709 32.10 6.92 11.18
C ALA A 709 33.17 6.93 12.28
N ALA A 710 32.77 6.90 13.55
CA ALA A 710 33.68 6.96 14.69
C ALA A 710 34.74 5.83 14.69
N ASP A 711 35.90 6.11 15.29
CA ASP A 711 37.06 5.19 15.31
C ASP A 711 36.75 3.83 15.96
N ASP A 712 35.82 3.79 16.91
CA ASP A 712 35.37 2.58 17.61
C ASP A 712 34.21 1.85 16.90
N ALA A 713 33.70 2.40 15.79
CA ALA A 713 32.49 1.91 15.15
C ALA A 713 32.71 0.79 14.14
N LYS A 714 33.96 0.43 13.79
CA LYS A 714 34.26 -0.56 12.75
C LYS A 714 33.50 -1.89 12.94
N GLU A 715 33.58 -2.49 14.13
CA GLU A 715 32.86 -3.73 14.43
C GLU A 715 31.34 -3.53 14.50
N LYS A 716 30.90 -2.40 15.05
CA LYS A 716 29.48 -2.06 15.19
C LYS A 716 28.82 -1.93 13.82
N PHE A 717 29.46 -1.21 12.89
CA PHE A 717 29.02 -1.05 11.52
C PHE A 717 28.82 -2.40 10.83
N VAL A 718 29.83 -3.29 10.90
CA VAL A 718 29.72 -4.63 10.28
C VAL A 718 28.57 -5.44 10.89
N LYS A 719 28.44 -5.45 12.22
CA LYS A 719 27.36 -6.18 12.91
C LYS A 719 25.98 -5.64 12.55
N ASP A 720 25.82 -4.33 12.51
CA ASP A 720 24.53 -3.69 12.20
C ASP A 720 24.20 -3.78 10.70
N PHE A 721 25.20 -3.73 9.81
CA PHE A 721 25.03 -4.05 8.39
C PHE A 721 24.56 -5.48 8.19
N VAL A 722 25.19 -6.46 8.84
CA VAL A 722 24.78 -7.88 8.78
C VAL A 722 23.35 -8.05 9.27
N LYS A 723 22.98 -7.39 10.38
CA LYS A 723 21.61 -7.44 10.91
C LYS A 723 20.60 -6.86 9.92
N ALA A 724 20.88 -5.71 9.31
CA ALA A 724 20.01 -5.10 8.32
C ALA A 724 19.93 -5.92 7.03
N TRP A 725 21.05 -6.49 6.58
CA TRP A 725 21.10 -7.43 5.44
C TRP A 725 20.22 -8.65 5.70
N THR A 726 20.40 -9.33 6.83
CA THR A 726 19.59 -10.49 7.22
C THR A 726 18.10 -10.15 7.29
N LYS A 727 17.74 -8.98 7.84
CA LYS A 727 16.35 -8.50 7.86
C LYS A 727 15.74 -8.44 6.46
N ILE A 728 16.47 -7.91 5.47
CA ILE A 728 15.99 -7.86 4.08
C ILE A 728 15.95 -9.24 3.43
N MET A 729 16.94 -10.09 3.68
CA MET A 729 16.93 -11.46 3.15
C MET A 729 15.75 -12.28 3.67
N ASP A 730 15.34 -12.06 4.92
CA ASP A 730 14.23 -12.76 5.58
C ASP A 730 12.88 -12.01 5.53
N ALA A 731 12.78 -10.91 4.79
CA ALA A 731 11.60 -10.03 4.79
C ALA A 731 10.29 -10.72 4.34
N ASP A 732 10.38 -11.75 3.51
CA ASP A 732 9.25 -12.53 2.99
C ASP A 732 9.07 -13.91 3.67
N ARG A 733 9.78 -14.18 4.78
CA ARG A 733 9.84 -15.49 5.44
C ARG A 733 8.70 -15.76 6.43
N TYR A 734 7.49 -15.46 5.98
CA TYR A 734 6.25 -15.72 6.73
C TYR A 734 5.97 -17.21 6.94
N ASP A 735 6.52 -18.08 6.07
CA ASP A 735 6.46 -19.53 6.20
C ASP A 735 7.12 -20.03 7.50
N VAL A 736 8.23 -19.40 7.91
CA VAL A 736 8.96 -19.74 9.13
C VAL A 736 8.32 -19.10 10.35
N GLN A 737 7.91 -17.82 10.24
CA GLN A 737 7.18 -17.13 11.30
C GLN A 737 5.93 -17.92 11.71
N ARG A 738 5.17 -18.44 10.73
CA ARG A 738 4.01 -19.30 11.00
C ARG A 738 4.38 -20.64 11.62
N LYS A 739 5.45 -21.30 11.15
CA LYS A 739 5.91 -22.58 11.72
C LYS A 739 6.35 -22.42 13.18
N ASN A 740 7.04 -21.34 13.53
CA ASN A 740 7.50 -21.09 14.89
C ASN A 740 6.36 -20.80 15.88
N ARG A 741 5.16 -20.49 15.38
CA ARG A 741 3.93 -20.30 16.19
C ARG A 741 3.19 -21.59 16.49
N LYS A 742 3.31 -22.60 15.62
CA LYS A 742 2.69 -23.93 15.76
C LYS A 742 3.56 -24.86 16.58
#